data_AF-A0A060W6X2-F1
#
_entry.id   AF-A0A060W6X2-F1
#
_cell.length_a   1.000
_cell.length_b   1.000
_cell.length_c   1.000
_cell.angle_alpha   90.00
_cell.angle_beta   90.00
_cell.angle_gamma   90.00
#
_symmetry.space_group_name_H-M   'P 1'
#
loop_
_entity.id
_entity.type
_entity.pdbx_description
1 polymer ?
#
loop_
_entity_poly.entity_id
_entity_poly.type
_entity_poly.pdbx_seq_one_letter_code
_entity_poly.pdbx_strand_id
1 'polypeptide(L)'
;MFDLLGGYNSYSSSYNYRESPSQPGLCGLSNLGNTCFMNSALQCLSNASPLTEYFLDDQYEAEINRENPLGMRGEIAESYADLVKQMWLSRSSYVAPRTFKTQVGRFAPQFSGYQQQDSQELLAFLMDGLHEDLNRVKKKPYLALQDAGGRKDEIVAKEAWTNHRLRNDSIIVDIFHGLFKSTLVCPECAKVSVTFDPFCYLTLPLPMKKDRTMEVFLVRIDPQSRPTQYRVVVPKLGSVTDLCSALSRLSGIPAENMVVADVYNHRFHKIYRRDDGLNQIMEKDDIFVYEVAEEDAESMNLPVYFRERHSKHTGGSTGTMLFGQPLLITVPRQNLAADMLYEKVLERIGRYVTRSQSSTGDGRASASASSASCSQSAECSATSSNRNAAASGSGSPLSDGASCSSSNSSNHSGTSNGNGVCEGEEEAMDQQVSPEPENGQSEEEDASDLENGPKTKPCSSTPPKLFSFSMVNSYGTANISPLPCDGNILKLNTHSTVAIDWDSDSKKLCYDDQEAEAYEKHESMLQAPKKKATVALRECIELFTTMETLGEHDPWYCPTCKKHQQATKKFDLWSLPRILVVHLKRFSYNRCWRDKLDTVVDFPVRDLNMSEFVCDPKAGPYVYDLIAVSNHYGGMGGGHYTAYGKNKADGKWHYFDDSSVSAASEDQIVTKAAYVLFYQRRDAGDVPAKPPPSSPLGGATAADDHMDTN
;
A
#
# COMPACT_ATOMS: atom_id res chain seq x y z
N MET A 1 -25.90 -44.20 57.40
CA MET A 1 -26.63 -45.45 57.07
C MET A 1 -27.01 -45.31 55.60
N PHE A 2 -26.45 -46.16 54.73
CA PHE A 2 -26.85 -46.54 53.35
C PHE A 2 -27.79 -45.62 52.52
N ASP A 3 -27.59 -45.33 51.22
CA ASP A 3 -26.50 -45.72 50.30
C ASP A 3 -26.45 -44.89 48.98
N LEU A 4 -25.33 -45.05 48.28
CA LEU A 4 -24.94 -44.77 46.86
C LEU A 4 -25.95 -44.31 45.77
N LEU A 5 -25.46 -43.41 44.89
CA LEU A 5 -25.36 -43.45 43.39
C LEU A 5 -25.17 -41.99 42.86
N GLY A 6 -24.29 -41.62 41.91
CA GLY A 6 -23.16 -42.26 41.22
C GLY A 6 -22.62 -41.40 40.05
N GLY A 7 -21.30 -41.40 39.77
CA GLY A 7 -20.64 -40.77 38.59
C GLY A 7 -20.46 -39.23 38.64
N TYR A 8 -19.48 -38.60 37.98
CA TYR A 8 -18.33 -39.07 37.16
C TYR A 8 -17.13 -38.13 37.40
N ASN A 9 -15.91 -38.67 37.36
CA ASN A 9 -14.67 -37.92 37.60
C ASN A 9 -14.07 -37.43 36.26
N SER A 10 -13.57 -36.18 36.19
CA SER A 10 -12.78 -35.70 35.06
C SER A 10 -11.43 -35.15 35.54
N TYR A 11 -10.35 -35.58 34.89
CA TYR A 11 -8.97 -35.34 35.33
C TYR A 11 -8.54 -33.88 35.15
N SER A 12 -7.99 -33.29 36.21
CA SER A 12 -7.30 -32.00 36.13
C SER A 12 -5.89 -32.21 35.56
N SER A 13 -5.58 -31.57 34.43
CA SER A 13 -4.21 -31.44 33.93
C SER A 13 -3.66 -30.08 34.33
N SER A 14 -2.72 -30.07 35.27
CA SER A 14 -2.14 -28.86 35.84
C SER A 14 -0.86 -28.43 35.12
N TYR A 15 -0.99 -27.58 34.11
CA TYR A 15 0.12 -26.77 33.61
C TYR A 15 0.07 -25.38 34.26
N ASN A 16 0.85 -25.19 35.33
CA ASN A 16 1.06 -23.90 35.96
C ASN A 16 1.88 -22.99 35.04
N TYR A 17 1.22 -22.28 34.12
CA TYR A 17 1.79 -21.03 33.62
C TYR A 17 1.73 -20.02 34.76
N ARG A 18 2.89 -19.58 35.25
CA ARG A 18 2.96 -18.43 36.16
C ARG A 18 2.62 -17.18 35.35
N GLU A 19 1.32 -16.86 35.29
CA GLU A 19 0.87 -15.53 34.88
C GLU A 19 1.52 -14.51 35.83
N SER A 20 2.55 -13.84 35.31
CA SER A 20 3.09 -12.66 35.96
C SER A 20 1.99 -11.60 35.91
N PRO A 21 1.68 -10.90 37.01
CA PRO A 21 0.61 -9.91 37.01
C PRO A 21 0.90 -8.88 35.92
N SER A 22 -0.03 -8.69 34.98
CA SER A 22 0.11 -7.65 33.96
C SER A 22 0.18 -6.29 34.66
N GLN A 23 1.14 -5.47 34.21
CA GLN A 23 1.31 -4.13 34.75
C GLN A 23 0.16 -3.24 34.26
N PRO A 24 -0.41 -2.35 35.11
CA PRO A 24 -1.48 -1.44 34.72
C PRO A 24 -1.20 -0.72 33.39
N GLY A 25 -2.15 -0.84 32.45
CA GLY A 25 -2.05 -0.24 31.11
C GLY A 25 -1.25 -1.07 30.09
N LEU A 26 -0.58 -2.15 30.48
CA LEU A 26 0.03 -3.12 29.56
C LEU A 26 -0.96 -4.22 29.19
N CYS A 27 -2.08 -3.81 28.59
CA CYS A 27 -3.19 -4.68 28.23
C CYS A 27 -3.55 -4.53 26.74
N GLY A 28 -3.48 -5.62 25.98
CA GLY A 28 -3.86 -5.67 24.56
C GLY A 28 -5.38 -5.64 24.34
N LEU A 29 -5.81 -5.41 23.11
CA LEU A 29 -7.22 -5.41 22.69
C LEU A 29 -7.44 -6.43 21.57
N SER A 30 -8.25 -7.46 21.79
CA SER A 30 -8.52 -8.48 20.77
C SER A 30 -9.17 -7.88 19.53
N ASN A 31 -8.71 -8.28 18.33
CA ASN A 31 -9.37 -7.93 17.08
C ASN A 31 -10.74 -8.62 16.97
N LEU A 32 -11.79 -7.86 16.64
CA LEU A 32 -13.17 -8.33 16.52
C LEU A 32 -13.63 -8.33 15.05
N GLY A 33 -12.69 -8.62 14.13
CA GLY A 33 -12.85 -8.59 12.68
C GLY A 33 -12.64 -7.19 12.11
N ASN A 34 -11.44 -6.93 11.57
CA ASN A 34 -11.02 -5.63 11.03
C ASN A 34 -11.14 -4.44 12.02
N THR A 35 -11.05 -4.68 13.33
CA THR A 35 -11.18 -3.62 14.36
C THR A 35 -9.85 -3.06 14.87
N CYS A 36 -8.73 -3.34 14.22
CA CYS A 36 -7.42 -2.84 14.64
C CYS A 36 -7.35 -1.28 14.64
N PHE A 37 -8.09 -0.61 13.75
CA PHE A 37 -8.25 0.86 13.75
C PHE A 37 -8.79 1.38 15.10
N MET A 38 -9.75 0.66 15.67
CA MET A 38 -10.35 0.95 16.97
C MET A 38 -9.39 0.63 18.11
N ASN A 39 -8.71 -0.51 18.03
CA ASN A 39 -7.73 -0.91 19.03
C ASN A 39 -6.58 0.11 19.12
N SER A 40 -6.04 0.57 17.99
CA SER A 40 -4.98 1.59 17.96
C SER A 40 -5.43 2.93 18.56
N ALA A 41 -6.61 3.44 18.17
CA ALA A 41 -7.15 4.69 18.71
C ALA A 41 -7.38 4.62 20.24
N LEU A 42 -7.91 3.48 20.72
CA LEU A 42 -8.13 3.23 22.15
C LEU A 42 -6.83 3.12 22.93
N GLN A 43 -5.79 2.48 22.40
CA GLN A 43 -4.48 2.42 23.05
C GLN A 43 -3.85 3.83 23.16
N CYS A 44 -4.02 4.69 22.16
CA CYS A 44 -3.55 6.07 22.23
C CYS A 44 -4.28 6.89 23.29
N LEU A 45 -5.63 6.81 23.33
CA LEU A 45 -6.44 7.49 24.35
C LEU A 45 -6.18 6.94 25.78
N SER A 46 -5.99 5.63 25.92
CA SER A 46 -5.68 4.96 27.18
C SER A 46 -4.34 5.42 27.79
N ASN A 47 -3.35 5.77 26.96
CA ASN A 47 -2.07 6.32 27.41
C ASN A 47 -2.10 7.86 27.60
N ALA A 48 -3.21 8.54 27.31
CA ALA A 48 -3.41 9.96 27.65
C ALA A 48 -3.72 10.10 29.15
N SER A 49 -2.67 10.09 29.98
CA SER A 49 -2.76 10.00 31.45
C SER A 49 -3.86 10.84 32.12
N PRO A 50 -4.06 12.14 31.78
CA PRO A 50 -5.11 12.95 32.41
C PRO A 50 -6.54 12.47 32.13
N LEU A 51 -6.79 11.86 30.96
CA LEU A 51 -8.08 11.29 30.61
C LEU A 51 -8.31 9.97 31.35
N THR A 52 -7.29 9.11 31.37
CA THR A 52 -7.33 7.82 32.06
C THR A 52 -7.50 8.00 33.58
N GLU A 53 -6.84 8.97 34.19
CA GLU A 53 -7.00 9.28 35.63
C GLU A 53 -8.43 9.67 35.98
N TYR A 54 -9.04 10.56 35.20
CA TYR A 54 -10.43 10.96 35.37
C TYR A 54 -11.43 9.78 35.34
N PHE A 55 -11.17 8.73 34.55
CA PHE A 55 -12.01 7.51 34.51
C PHE A 55 -11.66 6.47 35.58
N LEU A 56 -10.43 6.44 36.09
CA LEU A 56 -10.00 5.55 37.17
C LEU A 56 -10.37 6.09 38.56
N ASP A 57 -10.45 7.41 38.71
CA ASP A 57 -10.86 8.11 39.94
C ASP A 57 -12.41 8.31 40.02
N ASP A 58 -13.18 7.64 39.15
CA ASP A 58 -14.65 7.68 39.08
C ASP A 58 -15.29 9.08 38.91
N GLN A 59 -14.51 10.11 38.56
CA GLN A 59 -14.97 11.49 38.41
C GLN A 59 -16.06 11.63 37.33
N TYR A 60 -16.03 10.76 36.32
CA TYR A 60 -17.00 10.75 35.23
C TYR A 60 -18.44 10.48 35.68
N GLU A 61 -18.66 9.72 36.76
CA GLU A 61 -20.01 9.31 37.18
C GLU A 61 -20.92 10.51 37.50
N ALA A 62 -20.35 11.57 38.08
CA ALA A 62 -21.06 12.80 38.42
C ALA A 62 -21.27 13.74 37.22
N GLU A 63 -20.45 13.66 36.17
CA GLU A 63 -20.51 14.57 35.02
C GLU A 63 -21.43 14.08 33.89
N ILE A 64 -21.74 12.77 33.82
CA ILE A 64 -22.60 12.16 32.78
C ILE A 64 -23.86 13.00 32.52
N ASN A 65 -24.11 13.26 31.24
CA ASN A 65 -25.21 14.09 30.75
C ASN A 65 -26.16 13.27 29.85
N ARG A 66 -27.02 12.47 30.50
CA ARG A 66 -27.98 11.60 29.80
C ARG A 66 -29.05 12.35 28.99
N GLU A 67 -29.26 13.63 29.28
CA GLU A 67 -30.29 14.48 28.66
C GLU A 67 -29.74 15.32 27.49
N ASN A 68 -28.44 15.29 27.22
CA ASN A 68 -27.84 16.07 26.13
C ASN A 68 -28.39 15.60 24.77
N PRO A 69 -29.09 16.46 23.99
CA PRO A 69 -29.62 16.07 22.69
C PRO A 69 -28.55 15.79 21.62
N LEU A 70 -27.28 16.13 21.90
CA LEU A 70 -26.13 15.84 21.05
C LEU A 70 -25.29 14.65 21.56
N GLY A 71 -25.58 14.12 22.76
CA GLY A 71 -24.86 13.00 23.37
C GLY A 71 -25.47 11.63 23.05
N MET A 72 -24.84 10.60 23.58
CA MET A 72 -25.20 9.18 23.45
C MET A 72 -25.80 8.62 24.74
N ARG A 73 -26.45 9.50 25.53
CA ARG A 73 -27.14 9.21 26.81
C ARG A 73 -26.21 8.74 27.94
N GLY A 74 -24.91 9.00 27.83
CA GLY A 74 -23.87 8.48 28.70
C GLY A 74 -23.32 7.11 28.28
N GLU A 75 -23.93 6.43 27.31
CA GLU A 75 -23.61 5.02 27.00
C GLU A 75 -22.21 4.84 26.41
N ILE A 76 -21.66 5.86 25.72
CA ILE A 76 -20.29 5.83 25.20
C ILE A 76 -19.29 6.11 26.33
N ALA A 77 -19.56 7.10 27.18
CA ALA A 77 -18.72 7.40 28.34
C ALA A 77 -18.66 6.23 29.35
N GLU A 78 -19.79 5.60 29.66
CA GLU A 78 -19.86 4.44 30.55
C GLU A 78 -19.10 3.24 29.95
N SER A 79 -19.35 2.89 28.69
CA SER A 79 -18.65 1.76 28.07
C SER A 79 -17.16 2.02 27.83
N TYR A 80 -16.72 3.28 27.71
CA TYR A 80 -15.31 3.65 27.66
C TYR A 80 -14.66 3.53 29.04
N ALA A 81 -15.31 4.03 30.09
CA ALA A 81 -14.84 3.93 31.47
C ALA A 81 -14.64 2.46 31.89
N ASP A 82 -15.60 1.60 31.61
CA ASP A 82 -15.51 0.15 31.85
C ASP A 82 -14.31 -0.49 31.14
N LEU A 83 -14.00 -0.05 29.91
CA LEU A 83 -12.87 -0.55 29.15
C LEU A 83 -11.53 -0.05 29.70
N VAL A 84 -11.42 1.24 30.06
CA VAL A 84 -10.24 1.81 30.72
C VAL A 84 -9.97 1.10 32.06
N LYS A 85 -11.01 0.93 32.89
CA LYS A 85 -10.92 0.15 34.14
C LYS A 85 -10.44 -1.27 33.88
N GLN A 86 -10.92 -1.95 32.85
CA GLN A 86 -10.41 -3.27 32.45
C GLN A 86 -8.94 -3.24 32.01
N MET A 87 -8.50 -2.25 31.23
CA MET A 87 -7.11 -2.15 30.75
C MET A 87 -6.10 -1.79 31.84
N TRP A 88 -6.51 -1.09 32.89
CA TRP A 88 -5.62 -0.57 33.95
C TRP A 88 -5.76 -1.28 35.30
N LEU A 89 -6.90 -1.88 35.62
CA LEU A 89 -7.15 -2.53 36.93
C LEU A 89 -7.25 -4.07 36.85
N SER A 90 -7.53 -4.64 35.67
CA SER A 90 -7.57 -6.11 35.52
C SER A 90 -6.16 -6.70 35.44
N ARG A 91 -6.05 -8.00 35.76
CA ARG A 91 -4.80 -8.77 35.62
C ARG A 91 -4.68 -9.49 34.27
N SER A 92 -5.58 -9.19 33.33
CA SER A 92 -5.55 -9.77 32.00
C SER A 92 -4.41 -9.15 31.19
N SER A 93 -3.76 -9.94 30.34
CA SER A 93 -2.79 -9.44 29.35
C SER A 93 -3.47 -8.81 28.13
N TYR A 94 -4.73 -9.16 27.87
CA TYR A 94 -5.57 -8.53 26.86
C TYR A 94 -7.05 -8.60 27.24
N VAL A 95 -7.88 -7.74 26.64
CA VAL A 95 -9.35 -7.77 26.75
C VAL A 95 -10.02 -7.68 25.38
N ALA A 96 -11.24 -8.18 25.26
CA ALA A 96 -12.02 -8.11 24.02
C ALA A 96 -13.07 -6.99 24.13
N PRO A 97 -12.92 -5.84 23.44
CA PRO A 97 -13.79 -4.66 23.61
C PRO A 97 -15.17 -4.80 22.95
N ARG A 98 -15.88 -5.92 23.20
CA ARG A 98 -17.14 -6.27 22.55
C ARG A 98 -18.27 -5.29 22.89
N THR A 99 -18.46 -4.99 24.17
CA THR A 99 -19.48 -4.04 24.64
C THR A 99 -19.27 -2.67 23.99
N PHE A 100 -18.01 -2.20 23.99
CA PHE A 100 -17.63 -0.94 23.38
C PHE A 100 -17.84 -0.92 21.87
N LYS A 101 -17.41 -1.98 21.13
CA LYS A 101 -17.69 -2.11 19.68
C LYS A 101 -19.19 -2.02 19.39
N THR A 102 -20.02 -2.69 20.18
CA THR A 102 -21.48 -2.68 20.01
C THR A 102 -22.07 -1.29 20.21
N GLN A 103 -21.63 -0.53 21.23
CA GLN A 103 -22.12 0.83 21.45
C GLN A 103 -21.63 1.80 20.36
N VAL A 104 -20.36 1.74 19.97
CA VAL A 104 -19.82 2.52 18.84
C VAL A 104 -20.62 2.24 17.57
N GLY A 105 -20.83 0.97 17.21
CA GLY A 105 -21.61 0.59 16.02
C GLY A 105 -23.10 0.95 16.08
N ARG A 106 -23.67 1.16 17.28
CA ARG A 106 -25.06 1.59 17.47
C ARG A 106 -25.25 3.09 17.25
N PHE A 107 -24.32 3.92 17.72
CA PHE A 107 -24.40 5.38 17.58
C PHE A 107 -23.71 5.90 16.31
N ALA A 108 -22.74 5.16 15.77
CA ALA A 108 -22.05 5.43 14.51
C ALA A 108 -22.06 4.17 13.62
N PRO A 109 -23.16 3.92 12.87
CA PRO A 109 -23.33 2.70 12.06
C PRO A 109 -22.24 2.45 11.02
N GLN A 110 -21.49 3.46 10.58
CA GLN A 110 -20.33 3.29 9.71
C GLN A 110 -19.26 2.37 10.31
N PHE A 111 -19.13 2.33 11.65
CA PHE A 111 -18.18 1.46 12.35
C PHE A 111 -18.78 0.09 12.75
N SER A 112 -20.04 -0.20 12.39
CA SER A 112 -20.71 -1.47 12.74
C SER A 112 -20.24 -2.67 11.91
N GLY A 113 -19.76 -2.42 10.68
CA GLY A 113 -19.35 -3.45 9.74
C GLY A 113 -18.01 -4.11 10.04
N TYR A 114 -17.59 -5.01 9.13
CA TYR A 114 -16.27 -5.65 9.13
C TYR A 114 -15.36 -5.11 8.02
N GLN A 115 -15.68 -3.94 7.48
CA GLN A 115 -14.79 -3.22 6.56
C GLN A 115 -13.71 -2.50 7.36
N GLN A 116 -12.56 -2.25 6.75
CA GLN A 116 -11.53 -1.42 7.38
C GLN A 116 -11.95 0.04 7.35
N GLN A 117 -11.64 0.75 8.44
CA GLN A 117 -12.04 2.14 8.66
C GLN A 117 -10.84 2.99 9.06
N ASP A 118 -11.03 4.31 9.03
CA ASP A 118 -10.01 5.26 9.43
C ASP A 118 -9.96 5.41 10.96
N SER A 119 -8.78 5.19 11.56
CA SER A 119 -8.59 5.39 13.01
C SER A 119 -8.78 6.85 13.44
N GLN A 120 -8.57 7.83 12.56
CA GLN A 120 -8.81 9.24 12.83
C GLN A 120 -10.29 9.60 12.82
N GLU A 121 -11.08 9.05 11.91
CA GLU A 121 -12.55 9.26 11.89
C GLU A 121 -13.19 8.70 13.17
N LEU A 122 -12.76 7.51 13.60
CA LEU A 122 -13.19 6.97 14.88
C LEU A 122 -12.73 7.85 16.04
N LEU A 123 -11.47 8.30 16.06
CA LEU A 123 -10.95 9.15 17.13
C LEU A 123 -11.76 10.45 17.24
N ALA A 124 -12.10 11.08 16.12
CA ALA A 124 -12.96 12.26 16.09
C ALA A 124 -14.36 11.98 16.68
N PHE A 125 -14.99 10.86 16.28
CA PHE A 125 -16.27 10.41 16.84
C PHE A 125 -16.18 10.16 18.36
N LEU A 126 -15.11 9.52 18.83
CA LEU A 126 -14.92 9.23 20.26
C LEU A 126 -14.67 10.51 21.08
N MET A 127 -13.90 11.46 20.56
CA MET A 127 -13.67 12.73 21.24
C MET A 127 -14.96 13.56 21.34
N ASP A 128 -15.76 13.62 20.27
CA ASP A 128 -17.06 14.31 20.27
C ASP A 128 -18.09 13.60 21.17
N GLY A 129 -18.20 12.27 21.06
CA GLY A 129 -19.13 11.49 21.86
C GLY A 129 -18.82 11.51 23.36
N LEU A 130 -17.54 11.38 23.74
CA LEU A 130 -17.11 11.55 25.13
C LEU A 130 -17.26 13.01 25.59
N HIS A 131 -17.09 14.00 24.70
CA HIS A 131 -17.34 15.39 25.05
C HIS A 131 -18.80 15.61 25.41
N GLU A 132 -19.73 15.18 24.56
CA GLU A 132 -21.16 15.42 24.73
C GLU A 132 -21.80 14.56 25.84
N ASP A 133 -21.38 13.30 26.01
CA ASP A 133 -21.80 12.46 27.15
C ASP A 133 -21.33 13.01 28.50
N LEU A 134 -20.23 13.76 28.55
CA LEU A 134 -19.66 14.36 29.78
C LEU A 134 -19.83 15.89 29.84
N ASN A 135 -20.69 16.47 29.00
CA ASN A 135 -20.84 17.92 28.95
C ASN A 135 -21.57 18.43 30.20
N ARG A 136 -20.85 19.18 31.04
CA ARG A 136 -21.34 19.83 32.27
C ARG A 136 -22.44 20.85 31.96
N VAL A 137 -22.44 21.43 30.75
CA VAL A 137 -23.49 22.35 30.29
C VAL A 137 -24.76 21.58 29.93
N LYS A 138 -25.69 21.47 30.89
CA LYS A 138 -26.97 20.75 30.69
C LYS A 138 -27.91 21.44 29.69
N LYS A 139 -27.87 22.77 29.57
CA LYS A 139 -28.69 23.54 28.60
C LYS A 139 -27.83 24.51 27.80
N LYS A 140 -27.47 24.14 26.57
CA LYS A 140 -26.64 24.96 25.69
C LYS A 140 -27.39 26.24 25.27
N PRO A 141 -26.90 27.46 25.57
CA PRO A 141 -27.49 28.70 25.06
C PRO A 141 -27.29 28.81 23.54
N TYR A 142 -28.24 29.48 22.87
CA TYR A 142 -28.02 29.95 21.50
C TYR A 142 -27.13 31.19 21.53
N LEU A 143 -25.97 31.12 20.87
CA LEU A 143 -25.03 32.22 20.75
C LEU A 143 -24.79 32.46 19.27
N ALA A 144 -25.07 33.68 18.79
CA ALA A 144 -24.73 34.08 17.43
C ALA A 144 -23.22 34.32 17.34
N LEU A 145 -22.53 33.59 16.46
CA LEU A 145 -21.12 33.83 16.16
C LEU A 145 -20.98 35.23 15.53
N GLN A 146 -20.00 35.99 16.01
CA GLN A 146 -19.70 37.33 15.52
C GLN A 146 -18.28 37.36 14.94
N ASP A 147 -18.16 37.98 13.77
CA ASP A 147 -16.87 38.34 13.17
C ASP A 147 -16.10 39.29 14.10
N ALA A 148 -14.76 39.28 14.03
CA ALA A 148 -13.92 40.16 14.83
C ALA A 148 -14.29 41.63 14.67
N GLY A 149 -14.72 42.06 13.47
CA GLY A 149 -15.24 43.40 13.22
C GLY A 149 -14.22 44.52 13.46
N GLY A 150 -12.92 44.23 13.33
CA GLY A 150 -11.82 45.16 13.63
C GLY A 150 -11.45 45.27 15.12
N ARG A 151 -12.08 44.48 16.00
CA ARG A 151 -11.65 44.34 17.40
C ARG A 151 -10.29 43.63 17.47
N LYS A 152 -9.55 43.85 18.57
CA LYS A 152 -8.25 43.19 18.81
C LYS A 152 -8.44 41.68 18.99
N ASP A 153 -7.57 40.90 18.35
CA ASP A 153 -7.54 39.43 18.41
C ASP A 153 -7.71 38.88 19.84
N GLU A 154 -6.94 39.38 20.82
CA GLU A 154 -7.03 38.96 22.23
C GLU A 154 -8.45 39.02 22.82
N ILE A 155 -9.24 40.02 22.42
CA ILE A 155 -10.61 40.23 22.92
C ILE A 155 -11.55 39.23 22.24
N VAL A 156 -11.42 39.06 20.92
CA VAL A 156 -12.27 38.16 20.13
C VAL A 156 -11.97 36.70 20.47
N ALA A 157 -10.70 36.32 20.64
CA ALA A 157 -10.29 35.00 21.07
C ALA A 157 -10.83 34.65 22.46
N LYS A 158 -10.74 35.59 23.42
CA LYS A 158 -11.27 35.42 24.78
C LYS A 158 -12.80 35.31 24.78
N GLU A 159 -13.49 36.11 23.96
CA GLU A 159 -14.94 36.03 23.76
C GLU A 159 -15.35 34.69 23.14
N ALA A 160 -14.68 34.25 22.08
CA ALA A 160 -14.92 32.97 21.43
C ALA A 160 -14.71 31.78 22.37
N TRP A 161 -13.61 31.77 23.14
CA TRP A 161 -13.35 30.73 24.14
C TRP A 161 -14.39 30.73 25.27
N THR A 162 -14.83 31.91 25.72
CA THR A 162 -15.90 32.04 26.72
C THR A 162 -17.23 31.50 26.18
N ASN A 163 -17.57 31.85 24.93
CA ASN A 163 -18.78 31.39 24.24
C ASN A 163 -18.75 29.88 23.96
N HIS A 164 -17.57 29.32 23.67
CA HIS A 164 -17.37 27.87 23.56
C HIS A 164 -17.64 27.20 24.92
N ARG A 165 -16.99 27.65 26.01
CA ARG A 165 -17.20 27.08 27.36
C ARG A 165 -18.62 27.26 27.89
N LEU A 166 -19.35 28.29 27.48
CA LEU A 166 -20.78 28.45 27.81
C LEU A 166 -21.69 27.38 27.18
N ARG A 167 -21.21 26.63 26.18
CA ARG A 167 -21.96 25.55 25.49
C ARG A 167 -21.32 24.17 25.69
N ASN A 168 -20.01 24.14 25.90
CA ASN A 168 -19.15 22.98 25.81
C ASN A 168 -18.13 23.03 26.95
N ASP A 169 -18.42 22.37 28.06
CA ASP A 169 -17.54 22.29 29.23
C ASP A 169 -17.47 20.85 29.70
N SER A 170 -16.34 20.18 29.49
CA SER A 170 -16.11 18.79 29.93
C SER A 170 -14.63 18.47 29.97
N ILE A 171 -14.27 17.32 30.54
CA ILE A 171 -12.89 16.83 30.58
C ILE A 171 -12.21 16.79 29.19
N ILE A 172 -12.96 16.57 28.11
CA ILE A 172 -12.41 16.58 26.74
C ILE A 172 -12.00 18.01 26.33
N VAL A 173 -12.78 19.02 26.71
CA VAL A 173 -12.43 20.43 26.49
C VAL A 173 -11.21 20.83 27.31
N ASP A 174 -11.16 20.39 28.58
CA ASP A 174 -10.04 20.69 29.48
C ASP A 174 -8.71 20.10 29.02
N ILE A 175 -8.75 18.90 28.41
CA ILE A 175 -7.55 18.15 27.99
C ILE A 175 -7.12 18.48 26.55
N PHE A 176 -8.06 18.45 25.60
CA PHE A 176 -7.77 18.37 24.16
C PHE A 176 -8.14 19.62 23.35
N HIS A 177 -8.93 20.57 23.89
CA HIS A 177 -9.35 21.71 23.08
C HIS A 177 -8.32 22.85 23.07
N GLY A 178 -7.89 23.22 21.86
CA GLY A 178 -7.20 24.46 21.56
C GLY A 178 -8.10 25.43 20.79
N LEU A 179 -7.52 26.54 20.33
CA LEU A 179 -8.18 27.58 19.54
C LEU A 179 -7.31 27.95 18.33
N PHE A 180 -7.90 27.98 17.13
CA PHE A 180 -7.26 28.56 15.95
C PHE A 180 -7.93 29.89 15.57
N LYS A 181 -7.15 30.78 14.96
CA LYS A 181 -7.62 31.98 14.29
C LYS A 181 -7.84 31.66 12.82
N SER A 182 -9.08 31.71 12.37
CA SER A 182 -9.42 31.64 10.95
C SER A 182 -9.40 33.03 10.34
N THR A 183 -8.66 33.23 9.26
CA THR A 183 -8.73 34.44 8.44
C THR A 183 -9.23 34.08 7.04
N LEU A 184 -10.36 34.68 6.64
CA LEU A 184 -10.97 34.52 5.32
C LEU A 184 -10.93 35.86 4.57
N VAL A 185 -10.52 35.86 3.30
CA VAL A 185 -10.48 37.08 2.46
C VAL A 185 -11.28 36.86 1.18
N CYS A 186 -12.27 37.74 0.95
CA CYS A 186 -13.07 37.74 -0.26
C CYS A 186 -12.25 38.20 -1.48
N PRO A 187 -12.23 37.47 -2.61
CA PRO A 187 -11.49 37.89 -3.81
C PRO A 187 -12.12 39.10 -4.51
N GLU A 188 -13.42 39.33 -4.36
CA GLU A 188 -14.13 40.42 -5.06
C GLU A 188 -14.17 41.74 -4.27
N CYS A 189 -14.55 41.69 -2.99
CA CYS A 189 -14.73 42.90 -2.18
C CYS A 189 -13.61 43.16 -1.18
N ALA A 190 -12.56 42.32 -1.17
CA ALA A 190 -11.43 42.36 -0.23
C ALA A 190 -11.83 42.36 1.26
N LYS A 191 -13.09 42.04 1.61
CA LYS A 191 -13.51 41.87 3.00
C LYS A 191 -12.67 40.77 3.64
N VAL A 192 -11.95 41.14 4.69
CA VAL A 192 -11.38 40.22 5.67
C VAL A 192 -12.46 39.87 6.69
N SER A 193 -12.57 38.59 7.02
CA SER A 193 -13.39 38.04 8.11
C SER A 193 -12.46 37.25 9.02
N VAL A 194 -12.53 37.48 10.33
CA VAL A 194 -11.68 36.80 11.31
C VAL A 194 -12.57 36.16 12.38
N THR A 195 -12.44 34.85 12.54
CA THR A 195 -13.09 34.08 13.59
C THR A 195 -12.03 33.35 14.42
N PHE A 196 -12.43 32.96 15.63
CA PHE A 196 -11.62 32.14 16.52
C PHE A 196 -12.43 30.91 16.85
N ASP A 197 -11.97 29.75 16.41
CA ASP A 197 -12.76 28.53 16.41
C ASP A 197 -12.01 27.40 17.14
N PRO A 198 -12.69 26.59 17.97
CA PRO A 198 -12.05 25.56 18.78
C PRO A 198 -11.69 24.33 17.93
N PHE A 199 -10.62 23.64 18.33
CA PHE A 199 -10.22 22.34 17.74
C PHE A 199 -9.84 21.34 18.82
N CYS A 200 -10.06 20.05 18.57
CA CYS A 200 -9.62 18.95 19.44
C CYS A 200 -8.43 18.14 18.88
N TYR A 201 -8.13 18.28 17.59
CA TYR A 201 -6.95 17.73 16.92
C TYR A 201 -6.54 18.59 15.72
N LEU A 202 -5.30 18.46 15.25
CA LEU A 202 -4.80 19.08 14.01
C LEU A 202 -4.67 18.03 12.92
N THR A 203 -5.26 18.27 11.74
CA THR A 203 -5.06 17.46 10.53
C THR A 203 -4.07 18.16 9.61
N LEU A 204 -2.80 17.73 9.64
CA LEU A 204 -1.73 18.37 8.89
C LEU A 204 -1.65 17.80 7.45
N PRO A 205 -1.66 18.65 6.41
CA PRO A 205 -1.35 18.24 5.05
C PRO A 205 0.12 17.82 4.94
N LEU A 206 0.40 16.86 4.07
CA LEU A 206 1.76 16.44 3.76
C LEU A 206 2.19 17.04 2.40
N PRO A 207 3.43 17.54 2.24
CA PRO A 207 3.96 18.00 0.96
C PRO A 207 3.86 16.91 -0.12
N MET A 208 2.94 17.08 -1.07
CA MET A 208 2.76 16.14 -2.17
C MET A 208 3.76 16.44 -3.29
N LYS A 209 4.66 15.49 -3.56
CA LYS A 209 5.44 15.50 -4.81
C LYS A 209 4.46 15.32 -5.98
N LYS A 210 4.48 16.28 -6.91
CA LYS A 210 3.67 16.24 -8.14
C LYS A 210 4.11 15.11 -9.07
N ASP A 211 5.38 14.73 -9.01
CA ASP A 211 5.98 13.68 -9.83
C ASP A 211 6.30 12.41 -9.02
N ARG A 212 6.30 11.28 -9.72
CA ARG A 212 6.84 10.00 -9.25
C ARG A 212 7.95 9.52 -10.19
N THR A 213 8.78 8.62 -9.68
CA THR A 213 9.80 7.91 -10.45
C THR A 213 9.32 6.49 -10.71
N MET A 214 9.46 6.01 -11.94
CA MET A 214 9.14 4.65 -12.35
C MET A 214 10.37 3.99 -12.96
N GLU A 215 10.46 2.67 -12.84
CA GLU A 215 11.43 1.85 -13.57
C GLU A 215 10.65 1.02 -14.59
N VAL A 216 11.11 1.00 -15.84
CA VAL A 216 10.44 0.34 -16.97
C VAL A 216 11.47 -0.34 -17.87
N PHE A 217 11.09 -1.45 -18.49
CA PHE A 217 11.92 -2.18 -19.45
C PHE A 217 11.49 -1.85 -20.89
N LEU A 218 12.36 -1.21 -21.66
CA LEU A 218 12.11 -0.90 -23.06
C LEU A 218 12.59 -2.06 -23.95
N VAL A 219 11.66 -2.68 -24.68
CA VAL A 219 11.92 -3.75 -25.65
C VAL A 219 11.94 -3.15 -27.05
N ARG A 220 13.14 -2.90 -27.59
CA ARG A 220 13.36 -2.39 -28.96
C ARG A 220 12.78 -3.34 -30.02
N ILE A 221 12.40 -2.84 -31.19
CA ILE A 221 11.93 -3.64 -32.34
C ILE A 221 13.06 -4.45 -32.98
N ASP A 222 14.29 -3.93 -32.93
CA ASP A 222 15.52 -4.65 -33.31
C ASP A 222 15.70 -5.90 -32.42
N PRO A 223 15.84 -7.11 -32.98
CA PRO A 223 16.06 -8.34 -32.20
C PRO A 223 17.44 -8.45 -31.57
N GLN A 224 18.46 -7.73 -32.07
CA GLN A 224 19.82 -7.78 -31.48
C GLN A 224 19.95 -6.93 -30.22
N SER A 225 19.14 -5.87 -30.12
CA SER A 225 19.03 -5.05 -28.92
C SER A 225 18.45 -5.84 -27.74
N ARG A 226 19.16 -5.85 -26.61
CA ARG A 226 18.63 -6.34 -25.34
C ARG A 226 17.55 -5.40 -24.78
N PRO A 227 16.55 -5.90 -24.04
CA PRO A 227 15.68 -5.05 -23.25
C PRO A 227 16.51 -4.10 -22.38
N THR A 228 16.17 -2.81 -22.38
CA THR A 228 16.92 -1.79 -21.63
C THR A 228 16.06 -1.23 -20.50
N GLN A 229 16.55 -1.31 -19.26
CA GLN A 229 15.89 -0.76 -18.08
C GLN A 229 16.14 0.75 -17.99
N TYR A 230 15.06 1.53 -17.94
CA TYR A 230 15.07 2.98 -17.78
C TYR A 230 14.42 3.38 -16.46
N ARG A 231 15.04 4.37 -15.80
CA ARG A 231 14.37 5.16 -14.76
C ARG A 231 13.80 6.44 -15.39
N VAL A 232 12.51 6.69 -15.19
CA VAL A 232 11.76 7.82 -15.75
C VAL A 232 11.05 8.61 -14.65
N VAL A 233 10.89 9.92 -14.84
CA VAL A 233 10.14 10.80 -13.93
C VAL A 233 8.90 11.29 -14.66
N VAL A 234 7.73 11.09 -14.04
CA VAL A 234 6.40 11.31 -14.63
C VAL A 234 5.44 11.91 -13.61
N PRO A 235 4.41 12.67 -14.02
CA PRO A 235 3.41 13.19 -13.10
C PRO A 235 2.66 12.06 -12.36
N LYS A 236 2.42 12.20 -11.05
CA LYS A 236 1.67 11.21 -10.25
C LYS A 236 0.25 10.96 -10.76
N LEU A 237 -0.40 12.02 -11.22
CA LEU A 237 -1.76 12.01 -11.79
C LEU A 237 -1.71 12.09 -13.33
N GLY A 238 -0.58 11.73 -13.94
CA GLY A 238 -0.43 11.67 -15.39
C GLY A 238 -1.04 10.41 -16.00
N SER A 239 -0.97 10.36 -17.33
CA SER A 239 -1.43 9.27 -18.20
C SER A 239 -0.26 8.44 -18.74
N VAL A 240 -0.55 7.29 -19.33
CA VAL A 240 0.43 6.49 -20.08
C VAL A 240 1.10 7.31 -21.20
N THR A 241 0.39 8.28 -21.79
CA THR A 241 0.98 9.24 -22.74
C THR A 241 2.14 10.04 -22.13
N ASP A 242 2.06 10.44 -20.86
CA ASP A 242 3.15 11.14 -20.16
C ASP A 242 4.38 10.23 -19.95
N LEU A 243 4.14 8.94 -19.67
CA LEU A 243 5.19 7.92 -19.55
C LEU A 243 5.90 7.67 -20.88
N CYS A 244 5.15 7.43 -21.96
CA CYS A 244 5.73 7.27 -23.30
C CYS A 244 6.49 8.53 -23.73
N SER A 245 5.95 9.73 -23.45
CA SER A 245 6.62 11.00 -23.73
C SER A 245 7.90 11.19 -22.92
N ALA A 246 7.94 10.74 -21.66
CA ALA A 246 9.14 10.79 -20.83
C ALA A 246 10.21 9.80 -21.28
N LEU A 247 9.82 8.58 -21.65
CA LEU A 247 10.72 7.55 -22.16
C LEU A 247 11.24 7.88 -23.57
N SER A 248 10.41 8.48 -24.41
CA SER A 248 10.78 8.96 -25.76
C SER A 248 11.96 9.92 -25.72
N ARG A 249 11.95 10.90 -24.80
CA ARG A 249 13.06 11.85 -24.59
C ARG A 249 14.38 11.21 -24.15
N LEU A 250 14.35 10.00 -23.57
CA LEU A 250 15.55 9.29 -23.12
C LEU A 250 16.03 8.23 -24.12
N SER A 251 15.11 7.60 -24.86
CA SER A 251 15.39 6.48 -25.77
C SER A 251 15.52 6.89 -27.24
N GLY A 252 15.06 8.09 -27.60
CA GLY A 252 15.00 8.56 -28.99
C GLY A 252 13.89 7.92 -29.84
N ILE A 253 13.07 7.04 -29.26
CA ILE A 253 11.94 6.39 -29.95
C ILE A 253 10.73 7.33 -29.92
N PRO A 254 9.97 7.49 -31.02
CA PRO A 254 8.72 8.24 -31.01
C PRO A 254 7.70 7.64 -30.02
N ALA A 255 6.97 8.46 -29.29
CA ALA A 255 6.05 8.00 -28.25
C ALA A 255 4.85 7.23 -28.81
N GLU A 256 4.44 7.53 -30.04
CA GLU A 256 3.42 6.84 -30.83
C GLU A 256 3.72 5.34 -30.97
N ASN A 257 4.98 4.98 -31.20
CA ASN A 257 5.47 3.61 -31.39
C ASN A 257 5.65 2.80 -30.08
N MET A 258 5.14 3.31 -28.95
CA MET A 258 5.26 2.67 -27.63
C MET A 258 3.93 2.11 -27.15
N VAL A 259 3.91 0.80 -26.83
CA VAL A 259 2.82 0.14 -26.10
C VAL A 259 3.32 -0.28 -24.72
N VAL A 260 2.60 0.12 -23.66
CA VAL A 260 2.96 -0.16 -22.27
C VAL A 260 2.13 -1.35 -21.75
N ALA A 261 2.79 -2.30 -21.09
CA ALA A 261 2.15 -3.46 -20.49
C ALA A 261 2.78 -3.84 -19.14
N ASP A 262 1.92 -4.33 -18.25
CA ASP A 262 2.29 -5.04 -17.02
C ASP A 262 2.43 -6.53 -17.35
N VAL A 263 3.61 -7.09 -17.07
CA VAL A 263 3.97 -8.48 -17.35
C VAL A 263 4.17 -9.22 -16.03
N TYR A 264 3.31 -10.18 -15.72
CA TYR A 264 3.39 -10.95 -14.49
C TYR A 264 3.24 -12.45 -14.76
N ASN A 265 4.17 -13.25 -14.24
CA ASN A 265 4.21 -14.70 -14.43
C ASN A 265 4.18 -15.13 -15.92
N HIS A 266 5.12 -14.59 -16.70
CA HIS A 266 5.34 -14.91 -18.12
C HIS A 266 4.18 -14.59 -19.08
N ARG A 267 3.26 -13.69 -18.71
CA ARG A 267 2.12 -13.25 -19.53
C ARG A 267 1.83 -11.76 -19.35
N PHE A 268 1.09 -11.18 -20.30
CA PHE A 268 0.51 -9.85 -20.15
C PHE A 268 -0.62 -9.92 -19.11
N HIS A 269 -0.43 -9.24 -17.98
CA HIS A 269 -1.47 -9.08 -16.98
C HIS A 269 -2.41 -7.92 -17.37
N LYS A 270 -1.85 -6.81 -17.86
CA LYS A 270 -2.59 -5.73 -18.52
C LYS A 270 -1.76 -5.10 -19.64
N ILE A 271 -2.37 -4.83 -20.79
CA ILE A 271 -1.85 -3.88 -21.78
C ILE A 271 -2.62 -2.57 -21.59
N TYR A 272 -1.90 -1.47 -21.38
CA TYR A 272 -2.51 -0.17 -21.07
C TYR A 272 -2.80 0.64 -22.34
N ARG A 273 -3.87 1.42 -22.29
CA ARG A 273 -4.18 2.42 -23.33
C ARG A 273 -3.45 3.73 -23.05
N ARG A 274 -3.38 4.62 -24.06
CA ARG A 274 -2.65 5.90 -23.96
C ARG A 274 -3.29 6.88 -22.95
N ASP A 275 -4.59 6.74 -22.74
CA ASP A 275 -5.46 7.46 -21.81
C ASP A 275 -5.56 6.83 -20.41
N ASP A 276 -5.05 5.61 -20.21
CA ASP A 276 -4.99 5.00 -18.87
C ASP A 276 -4.13 5.88 -17.93
N GLY A 277 -4.63 6.09 -16.71
CA GLY A 277 -3.91 6.82 -15.66
C GLY A 277 -2.73 6.02 -15.09
N LEU A 278 -1.60 6.69 -14.86
CA LEU A 278 -0.40 6.08 -14.29
C LEU A 278 -0.61 5.53 -12.87
N ASN A 279 -1.59 6.08 -12.14
CA ASN A 279 -2.03 5.57 -10.85
C ASN A 279 -2.52 4.11 -10.88
N GLN A 280 -2.84 3.54 -12.05
CA GLN A 280 -3.15 2.12 -12.24
C GLN A 280 -1.92 1.20 -12.25
N ILE A 281 -0.71 1.77 -12.21
CA ILE A 281 0.57 1.05 -12.14
C ILE A 281 1.14 1.25 -10.72
N MET A 282 1.37 0.14 -10.01
CA MET A 282 1.94 0.10 -8.65
C MET A 282 3.47 0.05 -8.66
N GLU A 283 4.11 0.30 -7.51
CA GLU A 283 5.58 0.24 -7.36
C GLU A 283 6.20 -1.16 -7.51
N LYS A 284 5.37 -2.22 -7.61
CA LYS A 284 5.79 -3.64 -7.66
C LYS A 284 5.48 -4.33 -8.99
N ASP A 285 4.93 -3.60 -9.96
CA ASP A 285 4.48 -4.16 -11.23
C ASP A 285 5.65 -4.10 -12.23
N ASP A 286 5.93 -5.20 -12.92
CA ASP A 286 7.02 -5.28 -13.88
C ASP A 286 6.56 -4.72 -15.23
N ILE A 287 6.82 -3.41 -15.43
CA ILE A 287 6.34 -2.67 -16.59
C ILE A 287 7.31 -2.77 -17.77
N PHE A 288 6.81 -3.32 -18.87
CA PHE A 288 7.48 -3.39 -20.15
C PHE A 288 6.86 -2.39 -21.13
N VAL A 289 7.70 -1.71 -21.89
CA VAL A 289 7.31 -0.84 -23.00
C VAL A 289 7.87 -1.44 -24.28
N TYR A 290 6.98 -1.81 -25.19
CA TYR A 290 7.34 -2.44 -26.46
C TYR A 290 7.39 -1.38 -27.55
N GLU A 291 8.51 -1.32 -28.27
CA GLU A 291 8.60 -0.61 -29.55
C GLU A 291 7.92 -1.46 -30.62
N VAL A 292 6.85 -0.91 -31.18
CA VAL A 292 6.02 -1.51 -32.22
C VAL A 292 5.74 -0.49 -33.32
N ALA A 293 5.35 -0.94 -34.52
CA ALA A 293 4.79 -0.01 -35.49
C ALA A 293 3.36 0.38 -35.09
N GLU A 294 2.94 1.58 -35.53
CA GLU A 294 1.58 2.09 -35.32
C GLU A 294 0.54 1.13 -35.91
N GLU A 295 -0.58 0.93 -35.21
CA GLU A 295 -1.67 0.12 -35.74
C GLU A 295 -2.50 0.91 -36.74
N ASP A 296 -2.56 0.42 -37.96
CA ASP A 296 -3.37 0.98 -39.04
C ASP A 296 -4.38 -0.04 -39.59
N ALA A 297 -4.96 0.25 -40.76
CA ALA A 297 -5.91 -0.64 -41.42
C ALA A 297 -5.28 -1.92 -41.99
N GLU A 298 -3.96 -1.98 -42.15
CA GLU A 298 -3.23 -3.10 -42.74
C GLU A 298 -2.45 -3.93 -41.71
N SER A 299 -2.14 -3.36 -40.54
CA SER A 299 -1.26 -3.94 -39.51
C SER A 299 -1.86 -3.91 -38.10
N MET A 300 -1.50 -4.89 -37.28
CA MET A 300 -1.93 -5.03 -35.88
C MET A 300 -0.79 -5.56 -35.01
N ASN A 301 -0.83 -5.26 -33.71
CA ASN A 301 0.12 -5.82 -32.75
C ASN A 301 -0.42 -7.12 -32.15
N LEU A 302 0.34 -8.20 -32.33
CA LEU A 302 -0.03 -9.54 -31.90
C LEU A 302 0.75 -9.93 -30.63
N PRO A 303 0.06 -10.20 -29.51
CA PRO A 303 0.69 -10.78 -28.32
C PRO A 303 1.07 -12.25 -28.56
N VAL A 304 2.33 -12.60 -28.27
CA VAL A 304 2.89 -13.95 -28.43
C VAL A 304 3.50 -14.44 -27.11
N TYR A 305 3.01 -15.58 -26.63
CA TYR A 305 3.44 -16.25 -25.41
C TYR A 305 4.37 -17.42 -25.69
N PHE A 306 5.26 -17.77 -24.76
CA PHE A 306 6.13 -18.94 -24.86
C PHE A 306 5.61 -20.04 -23.95
N ARG A 307 5.45 -21.26 -24.47
CA ARG A 307 5.02 -22.43 -23.69
C ARG A 307 5.92 -23.63 -23.92
N GLU A 308 6.17 -24.38 -22.86
CA GLU A 308 6.90 -25.64 -22.89
C GLU A 308 5.94 -26.82 -22.70
N ARG A 309 5.90 -27.73 -23.68
CA ARG A 309 5.09 -28.95 -23.64
C ARG A 309 5.77 -30.05 -22.84
N HIS A 310 5.15 -30.44 -21.74
CA HIS A 310 5.61 -31.53 -20.90
C HIS A 310 4.82 -32.82 -21.18
N SER A 311 5.52 -33.86 -21.64
CA SER A 311 4.95 -35.21 -21.79
C SER A 311 5.02 -35.96 -20.47
N LYS A 312 3.87 -36.27 -19.86
CA LYS A 312 3.81 -37.14 -18.67
C LYS A 312 3.92 -38.60 -19.12
N HIS A 313 4.92 -39.34 -18.61
CA HIS A 313 5.22 -40.72 -19.01
C HIS A 313 4.14 -41.78 -18.71
N THR A 314 2.97 -41.41 -18.18
CA THR A 314 1.87 -42.33 -17.86
C THR A 314 0.50 -41.72 -18.21
N GLY A 315 0.04 -41.92 -19.45
CA GLY A 315 -1.39 -41.92 -19.85
C GLY A 315 -2.23 -40.65 -19.64
N GLY A 316 -1.66 -39.54 -19.15
CA GLY A 316 -2.38 -38.31 -18.84
C GLY A 316 -2.18 -37.21 -19.88
N SER A 317 -3.14 -36.28 -19.95
CA SER A 317 -3.12 -35.12 -20.86
C SER A 317 -1.80 -34.33 -20.81
N THR A 318 -1.33 -33.88 -21.98
CA THR A 318 -0.12 -33.08 -22.14
C THR A 318 -0.28 -31.70 -21.50
N GLY A 319 0.60 -31.40 -20.54
CA GLY A 319 0.63 -30.09 -19.88
C GLY A 319 1.44 -29.09 -20.70
N THR A 320 1.02 -27.81 -20.69
CA THR A 320 1.85 -26.68 -21.14
C THR A 320 2.11 -25.74 -19.98
N MET A 321 3.32 -25.18 -19.92
CA MET A 321 3.72 -24.20 -18.91
C MET A 321 4.32 -22.97 -19.58
N LEU A 322 3.90 -21.77 -19.16
CA LEU A 322 4.45 -20.50 -19.66
C LEU A 322 5.89 -20.29 -19.15
N PHE A 323 6.74 -19.67 -19.97
CA PHE A 323 8.11 -19.27 -19.59
C PHE A 323 8.54 -18.00 -20.34
N GLY A 324 9.72 -17.45 -20.01
CA GLY A 324 10.32 -16.32 -20.73
C GLY A 324 9.55 -15.01 -20.65
N GLN A 325 9.91 -14.03 -21.48
CA GLN A 325 9.22 -12.75 -21.60
C GLN A 325 8.26 -12.79 -22.81
N PRO A 326 6.98 -12.40 -22.67
CA PRO A 326 6.05 -12.39 -23.79
C PRO A 326 6.45 -11.30 -24.80
N LEU A 327 6.17 -11.56 -26.09
CA LEU A 327 6.45 -10.63 -27.18
C LEU A 327 5.18 -9.90 -27.61
N LEU A 328 5.37 -8.68 -28.09
CA LEU A 328 4.39 -7.94 -28.88
C LEU A 328 5.01 -7.68 -30.25
N ILE A 329 4.38 -8.18 -31.32
CA ILE A 329 4.95 -8.16 -32.68
C ILE A 329 3.93 -7.58 -33.67
N THR A 330 4.33 -6.59 -34.47
CA THR A 330 3.48 -6.08 -35.53
C THR A 330 3.41 -7.03 -36.73
N VAL A 331 2.19 -7.41 -37.12
CA VAL A 331 1.87 -8.34 -38.21
C VAL A 331 0.77 -7.77 -39.12
N PRO A 332 0.72 -8.13 -40.41
CA PRO A 332 -0.40 -7.78 -41.27
C PRO A 332 -1.74 -8.35 -40.75
N ARG A 333 -2.81 -7.56 -40.82
CA ARG A 333 -4.20 -7.95 -40.49
C ARG A 333 -4.79 -8.93 -41.50
N GLN A 334 -4.31 -8.89 -42.74
CA GLN A 334 -4.79 -9.72 -43.85
C GLN A 334 -3.64 -10.54 -44.44
N ASN A 335 -3.95 -11.71 -44.99
CA ASN A 335 -3.02 -12.59 -45.71
C ASN A 335 -1.77 -13.04 -44.92
N LEU A 336 -1.78 -12.98 -43.58
CA LEU A 336 -0.70 -13.53 -42.76
C LEU A 336 -0.68 -15.06 -42.85
N ALA A 337 0.34 -15.61 -43.51
CA ALA A 337 0.59 -17.05 -43.52
C ALA A 337 1.33 -17.50 -42.24
N ALA A 338 1.08 -18.74 -41.79
CA ALA A 338 1.75 -19.31 -40.61
C ALA A 338 3.29 -19.27 -40.70
N ASP A 339 3.86 -19.48 -41.89
CA ASP A 339 5.31 -19.46 -42.13
C ASP A 339 5.90 -18.05 -42.06
N MET A 340 5.14 -17.01 -42.44
CA MET A 340 5.55 -15.61 -42.26
C MET A 340 5.59 -15.23 -40.78
N LEU A 341 4.63 -15.70 -40.00
CA LEU A 341 4.64 -15.54 -38.54
C LEU A 341 5.81 -16.31 -37.91
N TYR A 342 6.12 -17.51 -38.42
CA TYR A 342 7.26 -18.32 -37.97
C TYR A 342 8.59 -17.56 -38.11
N GLU A 343 8.92 -17.07 -39.31
CA GLU A 343 10.17 -16.33 -39.52
C GLU A 343 10.17 -14.99 -38.75
N LYS A 344 9.06 -14.24 -38.68
CA LYS A 344 8.97 -13.02 -37.86
C LYS A 344 9.26 -13.27 -36.38
N VAL A 345 8.71 -14.34 -35.81
CA VAL A 345 8.99 -14.71 -34.41
C VAL A 345 10.43 -15.20 -34.25
N LEU A 346 10.93 -16.03 -35.18
CA LEU A 346 12.28 -16.58 -35.13
C LEU A 346 13.36 -15.50 -35.29
N GLU A 347 13.10 -14.47 -36.11
CA GLU A 347 13.89 -13.24 -36.19
C GLU A 347 13.86 -12.51 -34.83
N ARG A 348 12.67 -12.31 -34.24
CA ARG A 348 12.48 -11.60 -32.97
C ARG A 348 13.22 -12.24 -31.79
N ILE A 349 13.35 -13.57 -31.78
CA ILE A 349 14.01 -14.33 -30.71
C ILE A 349 15.44 -14.78 -31.07
N GLY A 350 15.93 -14.44 -32.26
CA GLY A 350 17.19 -14.97 -32.82
C GLY A 350 18.45 -14.64 -32.02
N ARG A 351 18.39 -13.69 -31.08
CA ARG A 351 19.46 -13.37 -30.12
C ARG A 351 19.72 -14.49 -29.10
N TYR A 352 18.67 -15.22 -28.69
CA TYR A 352 18.72 -16.28 -27.67
C TYR A 352 18.20 -17.63 -28.20
N VAL A 353 18.11 -17.79 -29.52
CA VAL A 353 17.74 -19.05 -30.17
C VAL A 353 18.76 -19.44 -31.24
N THR A 354 19.43 -20.57 -31.04
CA THR A 354 20.41 -21.11 -31.99
C THR A 354 19.73 -21.99 -33.04
N ARG A 355 20.05 -21.75 -34.32
CA ARG A 355 19.65 -22.63 -35.43
C ARG A 355 20.67 -23.78 -35.54
N SER A 356 20.23 -25.02 -35.30
CA SER A 356 21.06 -26.21 -35.55
C SER A 356 21.39 -26.32 -37.04
N GLN A 357 22.64 -26.04 -37.41
CA GLN A 357 23.11 -26.21 -38.79
C GLN A 357 23.44 -27.68 -39.04
N SER A 358 22.84 -28.27 -40.08
CA SER A 358 23.17 -29.63 -40.51
C SER A 358 24.60 -29.70 -41.03
N SER A 359 25.49 -30.30 -40.25
CA SER A 359 26.87 -30.58 -40.64
C SER A 359 26.93 -31.63 -41.76
N THR A 360 26.94 -31.18 -43.02
CA THR A 360 27.35 -32.02 -44.16
C THR A 360 28.85 -32.24 -44.11
N GLY A 361 29.26 -33.29 -43.41
CA GLY A 361 30.63 -33.78 -43.44
C GLY A 361 30.92 -34.46 -44.76
N ASP A 362 31.82 -33.89 -45.56
CA ASP A 362 32.44 -34.60 -46.68
C ASP A 362 33.97 -34.39 -46.60
N GLY A 363 34.65 -35.38 -46.03
CA GLY A 363 36.09 -35.38 -45.84
C GLY A 363 36.80 -36.04 -47.02
N ARG A 364 37.51 -35.26 -47.84
CA ARG A 364 38.59 -35.77 -48.69
C ARG A 364 39.84 -34.90 -48.56
N ALA A 365 40.90 -35.49 -48.00
CA ALA A 365 42.22 -34.89 -47.95
C ALA A 365 42.92 -35.00 -49.31
N SER A 366 43.73 -34.01 -49.68
CA SER A 366 45.16 -34.20 -50.02
C SER A 366 45.91 -32.90 -50.40
N ALA A 367 47.02 -32.69 -49.69
CA ALA A 367 48.31 -32.17 -50.17
C ALA A 367 48.52 -30.71 -50.67
N SER A 368 49.43 -30.06 -49.93
CA SER A 368 50.60 -29.27 -50.38
C SER A 368 50.48 -27.81 -50.86
N ALA A 369 51.09 -26.93 -50.04
CA ALA A 369 51.98 -25.79 -50.36
C ALA A 369 51.47 -24.68 -51.33
N SER A 370 51.57 -23.38 -51.01
CA SER A 370 52.85 -22.72 -50.68
C SER A 370 52.72 -21.28 -50.11
N SER A 371 53.52 -20.98 -49.08
CA SER A 371 54.27 -19.72 -48.79
C SER A 371 53.65 -18.30 -48.82
N ALA A 372 54.15 -17.49 -47.87
CA ALA A 372 54.15 -16.01 -47.74
C ALA A 372 52.92 -15.39 -47.01
N SER A 373 53.08 -14.51 -46.01
CA SER A 373 54.31 -14.04 -45.33
C SER A 373 54.03 -13.47 -43.91
N CYS A 374 55.08 -13.36 -43.09
CA CYS A 374 55.15 -12.60 -41.83
C CYS A 374 54.68 -11.12 -41.99
N SER A 375 54.36 -10.35 -40.94
CA SER A 375 55.09 -10.25 -39.66
C SER A 375 54.31 -9.60 -38.49
N GLN A 376 54.65 -10.03 -37.25
CA GLN A 376 55.00 -9.23 -36.03
C GLN A 376 54.28 -7.88 -35.78
N SER A 377 53.85 -7.48 -34.59
CA SER A 377 54.30 -7.67 -33.19
C SER A 377 53.19 -7.14 -32.24
N ALA A 378 53.20 -7.23 -30.89
CA ALA A 378 54.22 -7.63 -29.92
C ALA A 378 53.59 -8.31 -28.69
N GLU A 379 54.38 -9.07 -27.94
CA GLU A 379 54.01 -9.61 -26.62
C GLU A 379 54.14 -8.56 -25.51
N CYS A 380 53.36 -8.70 -24.44
CA CYS A 380 53.79 -8.38 -23.07
C CYS A 380 53.13 -9.40 -22.12
N SER A 381 53.87 -10.45 -21.73
CA SER A 381 53.45 -11.40 -20.70
C SER A 381 54.08 -11.05 -19.34
N ALA A 382 53.28 -11.08 -18.27
CA ALA A 382 53.73 -11.27 -16.89
C ALA A 382 52.55 -11.82 -16.06
N THR A 383 52.33 -13.14 -16.04
CA THR A 383 52.73 -14.03 -14.92
C THR A 383 52.06 -13.67 -13.59
N SER A 384 51.04 -14.43 -13.15
CA SER A 384 51.14 -15.67 -12.33
C SER A 384 50.65 -15.38 -10.90
N SER A 385 50.02 -16.27 -10.13
CA SER A 385 49.78 -17.72 -10.18
C SER A 385 48.48 -18.01 -9.40
N ASN A 386 47.50 -18.81 -9.84
CA ASN A 386 47.50 -20.23 -10.22
C ASN A 386 47.60 -21.20 -9.00
N ARG A 387 46.74 -22.26 -8.99
CA ARG A 387 46.58 -23.36 -7.99
C ARG A 387 45.85 -22.96 -6.68
N ASN A 388 45.05 -23.78 -5.98
CA ASN A 388 44.47 -25.13 -6.14
C ASN A 388 43.33 -25.28 -5.08
N ALA A 389 42.38 -26.23 -5.09
CA ALA A 389 41.78 -27.08 -6.13
C ALA A 389 40.57 -27.89 -5.53
N ALA A 390 39.71 -28.42 -6.41
CA ALA A 390 38.83 -29.60 -6.23
C ALA A 390 37.67 -29.64 -5.19
N ALA A 391 36.47 -29.87 -5.74
CA ALA A 391 35.49 -30.93 -5.38
C ALA A 391 34.44 -30.77 -4.24
N SER A 392 33.18 -30.93 -4.68
CA SER A 392 32.03 -31.57 -4.01
C SER A 392 31.28 -30.84 -2.88
N GLY A 393 29.94 -30.98 -2.87
CA GLY A 393 29.06 -30.56 -1.76
C GLY A 393 27.70 -30.00 -2.18
N SER A 394 26.74 -30.88 -2.49
CA SER A 394 25.34 -30.53 -2.79
C SER A 394 24.51 -30.16 -1.54
N GLY A 395 23.48 -29.31 -1.69
CA GLY A 395 22.43 -29.18 -0.66
C GLY A 395 21.48 -27.97 -0.82
N SER A 396 20.40 -28.14 -1.59
CA SER A 396 19.26 -27.18 -1.62
C SER A 396 18.24 -27.49 -0.51
N PRO A 397 17.43 -26.49 -0.06
CA PRO A 397 16.45 -26.68 1.02
C PRO A 397 15.14 -27.30 0.54
N LEU A 398 14.39 -27.91 1.46
CA LEU A 398 13.01 -28.37 1.25
C LEU A 398 12.05 -27.57 2.15
N SER A 399 10.90 -27.20 1.60
CA SER A 399 9.80 -26.52 2.29
C SER A 399 8.48 -27.23 1.95
N ASP A 400 7.90 -27.93 2.92
CA ASP A 400 6.61 -28.59 2.74
C ASP A 400 5.45 -27.62 2.93
N GLY A 401 4.55 -27.56 1.93
CA GLY A 401 3.27 -26.87 2.01
C GLY A 401 2.12 -27.86 2.16
N ALA A 402 1.30 -27.69 3.20
CA ALA A 402 0.10 -28.49 3.41
C ALA A 402 -1.16 -27.64 3.12
N SER A 403 -1.92 -28.03 2.10
CA SER A 403 -3.23 -27.42 1.77
C SER A 403 -4.36 -28.32 2.26
N CYS A 404 -5.26 -27.78 3.07
CA CYS A 404 -6.53 -28.41 3.44
C CYS A 404 -7.69 -27.84 2.62
N SER A 405 -8.47 -28.72 2.00
CA SER A 405 -9.69 -28.40 1.26
C SER A 405 -10.87 -28.10 2.20
N SER A 406 -11.85 -27.34 1.71
CA SER A 406 -13.13 -27.15 2.40
C SER A 406 -14.27 -27.07 1.39
N SER A 407 -15.29 -27.89 1.64
CA SER A 407 -16.45 -28.12 0.77
C SER A 407 -17.62 -27.18 1.09
N ASN A 408 -18.40 -26.86 0.06
CA ASN A 408 -19.57 -25.98 0.16
C ASN A 408 -20.87 -26.81 0.35
N SER A 409 -21.84 -26.31 1.12
CA SER A 409 -23.18 -26.91 1.28
C SER A 409 -24.23 -25.83 1.58
N SER A 410 -25.50 -26.08 1.25
CA SER A 410 -26.41 -25.06 0.72
C SER A 410 -27.78 -24.89 1.44
N ASN A 411 -28.46 -23.80 1.06
CA ASN A 411 -29.93 -23.60 0.90
C ASN A 411 -30.82 -22.95 1.98
N HIS A 412 -31.73 -22.11 1.42
CA HIS A 412 -33.08 -21.68 1.88
C HIS A 412 -33.22 -20.75 3.11
N SER A 413 -34.21 -19.83 3.20
CA SER A 413 -35.18 -19.27 2.22
C SER A 413 -36.05 -18.16 2.85
N GLY A 414 -36.60 -17.21 2.06
CA GLY A 414 -37.93 -16.63 2.34
C GLY A 414 -38.10 -15.09 2.31
N THR A 415 -38.77 -14.60 1.25
CA THR A 415 -39.86 -13.55 1.23
C THR A 415 -39.76 -12.25 2.04
N SER A 416 -40.22 -11.05 1.63
CA SER A 416 -40.56 -10.33 0.36
C SER A 416 -41.57 -9.20 0.68
N ASN A 417 -41.64 -8.15 -0.16
CA ASN A 417 -42.53 -6.95 -0.11
C ASN A 417 -42.05 -5.78 0.79
N GLY A 418 -42.11 -4.51 0.35
CA GLY A 418 -42.41 -4.02 -1.00
C GLY A 418 -42.52 -2.48 -1.15
N ASN A 419 -42.07 -1.99 -2.32
CA ASN A 419 -42.36 -0.74 -3.04
C ASN A 419 -42.16 0.67 -2.43
N GLY A 420 -41.33 1.44 -3.16
CA GLY A 420 -41.37 2.90 -3.29
C GLY A 420 -40.48 3.32 -4.47
N VAL A 421 -41.06 3.73 -5.61
CA VAL A 421 -40.37 3.88 -6.91
C VAL A 421 -40.42 5.32 -7.43
N CYS A 422 -39.25 5.87 -7.82
CA CYS A 422 -38.99 6.76 -8.97
C CYS A 422 -37.56 7.37 -8.85
N GLU A 423 -36.80 7.66 -9.90
CA GLU A 423 -36.72 7.15 -11.28
C GLU A 423 -35.29 7.50 -11.77
N GLY A 424 -34.65 6.66 -12.58
CA GLY A 424 -33.28 6.90 -13.06
C GLY A 424 -32.85 5.83 -14.06
N GLU A 425 -32.47 6.28 -15.26
CA GLU A 425 -32.19 5.42 -16.41
C GLU A 425 -30.72 4.98 -16.41
N GLU A 426 -30.46 3.66 -16.41
CA GLU A 426 -29.15 3.07 -16.74
C GLU A 426 -29.33 2.00 -17.83
N GLU A 427 -28.44 2.03 -18.83
CA GLU A 427 -28.47 1.12 -19.98
C GLU A 427 -27.95 -0.28 -19.60
N ALA A 428 -28.65 -1.32 -20.04
CA ALA A 428 -28.39 -2.70 -19.62
C ALA A 428 -27.22 -3.36 -20.36
N MET A 429 -26.36 -4.08 -19.61
CA MET A 429 -25.46 -5.10 -20.15
C MET A 429 -26.15 -6.46 -20.16
N ASP A 430 -26.37 -7.05 -21.34
CA ASP A 430 -26.89 -8.41 -21.48
C ASP A 430 -25.86 -9.46 -21.03
N GLN A 431 -26.22 -10.27 -20.04
CA GLN A 431 -25.60 -11.57 -19.76
C GLN A 431 -26.52 -12.69 -20.27
N GLN A 432 -26.17 -13.28 -21.41
CA GLN A 432 -26.86 -14.50 -21.88
C GLN A 432 -26.22 -15.75 -21.28
N VAL A 433 -26.95 -16.40 -20.39
CA VAL A 433 -26.67 -17.76 -19.88
C VAL A 433 -27.23 -18.78 -20.88
N SER A 434 -26.41 -19.76 -21.29
CA SER A 434 -26.85 -20.83 -22.19
C SER A 434 -27.69 -21.90 -21.46
N PRO A 435 -28.69 -22.50 -22.12
CA PRO A 435 -29.52 -23.55 -21.52
C PRO A 435 -28.86 -24.94 -21.61
N GLU A 436 -29.19 -25.80 -20.64
CA GLU A 436 -28.96 -27.25 -20.72
C GLU A 436 -29.94 -27.91 -21.70
N PRO A 437 -29.54 -28.94 -22.46
CA PRO A 437 -30.46 -29.81 -23.18
C PRO A 437 -30.78 -31.09 -22.39
N GLU A 438 -32.04 -31.53 -22.50
CA GLU A 438 -32.55 -32.74 -21.86
C GLU A 438 -32.06 -34.05 -22.50
N ASN A 439 -32.31 -35.14 -21.77
CA ASN A 439 -31.96 -36.52 -22.08
C ASN A 439 -32.78 -37.08 -23.27
N GLY A 440 -32.10 -37.62 -24.28
CA GLY A 440 -32.70 -38.31 -25.43
C GLY A 440 -31.92 -39.58 -25.79
N GLN A 441 -32.62 -40.71 -25.96
CA GLN A 441 -32.02 -42.03 -26.14
C GLN A 441 -31.76 -42.40 -27.61
N SER A 442 -31.06 -43.53 -27.79
CA SER A 442 -31.09 -44.43 -28.98
C SER A 442 -30.22 -43.99 -30.19
N GLU A 443 -29.40 -44.83 -30.84
CA GLU A 443 -29.20 -46.29 -30.82
C GLU A 443 -27.70 -46.66 -31.01
N GLU A 444 -27.31 -47.89 -30.63
CA GLU A 444 -26.04 -48.51 -31.01
C GLU A 444 -26.24 -49.34 -32.29
N GLU A 445 -25.34 -49.25 -33.28
CA GLU A 445 -25.11 -50.36 -34.23
C GLU A 445 -23.60 -50.51 -34.53
N ASP A 446 -23.13 -51.75 -34.41
CA ASP A 446 -21.76 -52.19 -34.70
C ASP A 446 -21.48 -52.29 -36.21
N ALA A 447 -20.27 -51.90 -36.62
CA ALA A 447 -19.64 -52.44 -37.83
C ALA A 447 -18.11 -52.43 -37.70
N SER A 448 -17.54 -53.57 -37.34
CA SER A 448 -16.10 -53.82 -37.41
C SER A 448 -15.65 -54.02 -38.86
N ASP A 449 -14.49 -53.47 -39.25
CA ASP A 449 -13.68 -54.14 -40.27
C ASP A 449 -12.18 -53.85 -40.16
N LEU A 450 -11.38 -54.77 -40.72
CA LEU A 450 -9.94 -54.92 -40.52
C LEU A 450 -9.10 -54.21 -41.59
N GLU A 451 -7.87 -53.77 -41.25
CA GLU A 451 -6.60 -54.33 -41.75
C GLU A 451 -5.37 -53.43 -41.53
N ASN A 452 -4.19 -54.07 -41.51
CA ASN A 452 -2.88 -53.39 -41.45
C ASN A 452 -2.42 -52.92 -42.83
N GLY A 453 -1.93 -51.67 -42.94
CA GLY A 453 -1.26 -51.12 -44.13
C GLY A 453 -0.10 -50.19 -43.75
N PRO A 454 0.99 -50.11 -44.55
CA PRO A 454 2.31 -49.81 -44.01
C PRO A 454 2.67 -48.32 -43.85
N LYS A 455 3.61 -48.09 -42.91
CA LYS A 455 4.29 -46.81 -42.65
C LYS A 455 4.79 -46.13 -43.93
N THR A 456 4.15 -45.03 -44.32
CA THR A 456 4.71 -44.05 -45.26
C THR A 456 5.76 -43.20 -44.56
N LYS A 457 6.97 -43.15 -45.13
CA LYS A 457 8.01 -42.19 -44.72
C LYS A 457 7.58 -40.77 -45.15
N PRO A 458 7.64 -39.74 -44.29
CA PRO A 458 7.63 -38.38 -44.77
C PRO A 458 8.99 -38.09 -45.44
N CYS A 459 8.96 -37.78 -46.73
CA CYS A 459 10.09 -37.24 -47.46
C CYS A 459 9.69 -35.85 -47.99
N SER A 460 9.84 -34.84 -47.13
CA SER A 460 9.79 -33.43 -47.51
C SER A 460 10.97 -32.71 -46.88
N SER A 461 11.66 -31.91 -47.68
CA SER A 461 12.96 -31.32 -47.37
C SER A 461 12.84 -29.95 -46.71
N THR A 462 12.20 -29.90 -45.54
CA THR A 462 12.17 -28.72 -44.67
C THR A 462 12.92 -29.02 -43.36
N PRO A 463 13.76 -28.10 -42.85
CA PRO A 463 14.37 -28.28 -41.54
C PRO A 463 13.28 -28.35 -40.45
N PRO A 464 13.49 -29.13 -39.37
CA PRO A 464 12.50 -29.25 -38.31
C PRO A 464 12.24 -27.89 -37.65
N LYS A 465 10.97 -27.46 -37.63
CA LYS A 465 10.54 -26.23 -36.94
C LYS A 465 10.78 -26.39 -35.43
N LEU A 466 11.52 -25.46 -34.83
CA LEU A 466 11.93 -25.46 -33.42
C LEU A 466 10.76 -25.38 -32.41
N PHE A 467 9.62 -24.86 -32.87
CA PHE A 467 8.40 -24.70 -32.09
C PHE A 467 7.19 -24.71 -33.04
N SER A 468 5.99 -24.87 -32.48
CA SER A 468 4.73 -24.85 -33.22
C SER A 468 3.77 -23.82 -32.63
N PHE A 469 2.78 -23.36 -33.40
CA PHE A 469 1.86 -22.32 -32.94
C PHE A 469 0.51 -22.88 -32.47
N SER A 470 -0.04 -22.25 -31.42
CA SER A 470 -1.42 -22.48 -30.93
C SER A 470 -2.14 -21.15 -30.75
N MET A 471 -3.42 -21.05 -31.16
CA MET A 471 -4.29 -19.97 -30.72
C MET A 471 -4.64 -20.21 -29.26
N VAL A 472 -4.49 -19.18 -28.43
CA VAL A 472 -4.70 -19.27 -26.98
C VAL A 472 -5.63 -18.17 -26.49
N ASN A 473 -6.21 -18.37 -25.30
CA ASN A 473 -6.92 -17.30 -24.59
C ASN A 473 -5.98 -16.13 -24.24
N SER A 474 -6.57 -15.00 -23.84
CA SER A 474 -5.83 -13.78 -23.48
C SER A 474 -4.75 -13.99 -22.41
N TYR A 475 -4.90 -15.01 -21.55
CA TYR A 475 -3.93 -15.39 -20.52
C TYR A 475 -2.79 -16.31 -21.00
N GLY A 476 -2.83 -16.76 -22.26
CA GLY A 476 -1.83 -17.65 -22.86
C GLY A 476 -1.94 -19.12 -22.48
N THR A 477 -2.86 -19.51 -21.59
CA THR A 477 -2.87 -20.84 -20.95
C THR A 477 -3.73 -21.88 -21.67
N ALA A 478 -4.93 -21.51 -22.11
CA ALA A 478 -5.88 -22.44 -22.72
C ALA A 478 -5.83 -22.36 -24.23
N ASN A 479 -5.79 -23.52 -24.91
CA ASN A 479 -5.89 -23.59 -26.37
C ASN A 479 -7.33 -23.28 -26.81
N ILE A 480 -7.48 -22.38 -27.78
CA ILE A 480 -8.73 -22.12 -28.50
C ILE A 480 -8.79 -23.00 -29.75
N SER A 481 -7.70 -23.03 -30.52
CA SER A 481 -7.54 -23.90 -31.69
C SER A 481 -6.05 -24.13 -32.01
N PRO A 482 -5.67 -25.32 -32.51
CA PRO A 482 -4.36 -25.49 -33.13
C PRO A 482 -4.31 -24.66 -34.42
N LEU A 483 -3.19 -23.97 -34.66
CA LEU A 483 -2.99 -23.24 -35.92
C LEU A 483 -2.62 -24.26 -37.02
N PRO A 484 -3.19 -24.13 -38.24
CA PRO A 484 -2.91 -25.07 -39.31
C PRO A 484 -1.42 -25.04 -39.67
N CYS A 485 -0.80 -26.21 -39.77
CA CYS A 485 0.57 -26.32 -40.25
C CYS A 485 0.61 -26.04 -41.75
N ASP A 486 1.56 -25.18 -42.12
CA ASP A 486 2.04 -24.87 -43.48
C ASP A 486 1.05 -24.11 -44.40
N GLY A 487 1.54 -23.00 -44.97
CA GLY A 487 0.94 -22.25 -46.09
C GLY A 487 -0.41 -21.52 -45.86
N ASN A 488 -1.19 -21.91 -44.86
CA ASN A 488 -2.55 -21.42 -44.66
C ASN A 488 -2.60 -20.00 -44.05
N ILE A 489 -3.57 -19.19 -44.53
CA ILE A 489 -3.83 -17.83 -44.02
C ILE A 489 -4.47 -17.92 -42.63
N LEU A 490 -3.88 -17.22 -41.66
CA LEU A 490 -4.36 -17.14 -40.29
C LEU A 490 -5.53 -16.15 -40.20
N LYS A 491 -6.68 -16.61 -39.71
CA LYS A 491 -7.84 -15.76 -39.41
C LYS A 491 -7.67 -15.14 -38.02
N LEU A 492 -6.88 -14.07 -37.93
CA LEU A 492 -6.73 -13.28 -36.70
C LEU A 492 -7.82 -12.20 -36.59
N ASN A 493 -8.15 -11.85 -35.35
CA ASN A 493 -8.97 -10.69 -34.99
C ASN A 493 -8.19 -9.78 -34.03
N THR A 494 -8.73 -8.60 -33.69
CA THR A 494 -8.10 -7.59 -32.82
C THR A 494 -7.78 -8.06 -31.39
N HIS A 495 -8.33 -9.19 -30.96
CA HIS A 495 -8.13 -9.77 -29.62
C HIS A 495 -7.44 -11.14 -29.67
N SER A 496 -6.84 -11.48 -30.81
CA SER A 496 -6.15 -12.74 -31.02
C SER A 496 -4.84 -12.77 -30.25
N THR A 497 -4.59 -13.88 -29.57
CA THR A 497 -3.36 -14.16 -28.83
C THR A 497 -2.81 -15.53 -29.23
N VAL A 498 -1.51 -15.60 -29.44
CA VAL A 498 -0.82 -16.81 -29.94
C VAL A 498 0.18 -17.30 -28.89
N ALA A 499 0.38 -18.61 -28.81
CA ALA A 499 1.49 -19.21 -28.08
C ALA A 499 2.43 -19.95 -29.05
N ILE A 500 3.74 -19.85 -28.79
CA ILE A 500 4.75 -20.73 -29.37
C ILE A 500 5.05 -21.87 -28.39
N ASP A 501 4.74 -23.08 -28.86
CA ASP A 501 4.90 -24.32 -28.13
C ASP A 501 6.22 -24.98 -28.51
N TRP A 502 7.16 -24.94 -27.58
CA TRP A 502 8.40 -25.69 -27.60
C TRP A 502 8.20 -27.08 -26.99
N ASP A 503 8.88 -28.08 -27.55
CA ASP A 503 9.15 -29.31 -26.79
C ASP A 503 10.37 -29.11 -25.88
N SER A 504 10.41 -29.84 -24.76
CA SER A 504 11.45 -29.70 -23.74
C SER A 504 12.86 -30.00 -24.21
N ASP A 505 13.05 -30.78 -25.28
CA ASP A 505 14.39 -31.17 -25.73
C ASP A 505 14.95 -30.15 -26.74
N SER A 506 14.12 -29.66 -27.67
CA SER A 506 14.44 -28.53 -28.54
C SER A 506 14.69 -27.25 -27.74
N LYS A 507 13.93 -26.99 -26.67
CA LYS A 507 14.18 -25.84 -25.79
C LYS A 507 15.57 -25.95 -25.15
N LYS A 508 15.88 -27.04 -24.46
CA LYS A 508 17.19 -27.25 -23.80
C LYS A 508 18.39 -27.18 -24.75
N LEU A 509 18.20 -27.56 -26.02
CA LEU A 509 19.27 -27.56 -27.01
C LEU A 509 19.46 -26.19 -27.70
N CYS A 510 18.36 -25.47 -27.94
CA CYS A 510 18.37 -24.32 -28.85
C CYS A 510 18.02 -22.98 -28.19
N TYR A 511 17.44 -22.96 -26.98
CA TYR A 511 17.02 -21.74 -26.27
C TYR A 511 17.99 -21.41 -25.13
N ASP A 512 18.52 -20.19 -25.11
CA ASP A 512 19.37 -19.69 -24.02
C ASP A 512 18.52 -18.88 -23.03
N ASP A 513 18.12 -19.49 -21.92
CA ASP A 513 17.33 -18.83 -20.88
C ASP A 513 18.08 -17.62 -20.26
N GLN A 514 19.42 -17.66 -20.17
CA GLN A 514 20.20 -16.55 -19.58
C GLN A 514 20.23 -15.34 -20.51
N GLU A 515 20.45 -15.56 -21.81
CA GLU A 515 20.42 -14.49 -22.80
C GLU A 515 18.98 -13.98 -23.00
N ALA A 516 17.96 -14.85 -22.94
CA ALA A 516 16.56 -14.43 -23.04
C ALA A 516 16.15 -13.44 -21.93
N GLU A 517 16.60 -13.67 -20.69
CA GLU A 517 16.33 -12.80 -19.53
C GLU A 517 17.33 -11.63 -19.39
N ALA A 518 18.44 -11.63 -20.13
CA ALA A 518 19.46 -10.59 -20.06
C ALA A 518 18.93 -9.21 -20.52
N TYR A 519 19.19 -8.19 -19.69
CA TYR A 519 18.80 -6.80 -19.93
C TYR A 519 19.96 -5.85 -19.63
N GLU A 520 19.91 -4.66 -20.23
CA GLU A 520 20.89 -3.58 -20.05
C GLU A 520 20.32 -2.46 -19.16
N LYS A 521 21.19 -1.66 -18.55
CA LYS A 521 20.78 -0.53 -17.70
C LYS A 521 21.17 0.79 -18.35
N HIS A 522 20.18 1.62 -18.64
CA HIS A 522 20.40 2.97 -19.18
C HIS A 522 21.11 3.87 -18.16
N GLU A 523 21.77 4.95 -18.62
CA GLU A 523 22.48 5.91 -17.76
C GLU A 523 21.57 6.51 -16.66
N SER A 524 20.26 6.63 -16.91
CA SER A 524 19.29 7.08 -15.91
C SER A 524 19.14 6.15 -14.69
N MET A 525 19.59 4.89 -14.79
CA MET A 525 19.70 3.95 -13.67
C MET A 525 20.94 4.17 -12.80
N LEU A 526 22.00 4.80 -13.33
CA LEU A 526 23.27 5.02 -12.63
C LEU A 526 23.20 6.12 -11.57
N GLN A 527 22.21 7.02 -11.66
CA GLN A 527 21.93 7.95 -10.59
C GLN A 527 21.44 7.17 -9.36
N ALA A 528 22.21 7.24 -8.26
CA ALA A 528 21.79 6.64 -6.99
C ALA A 528 20.36 7.09 -6.65
N PRO A 529 19.46 6.18 -6.23
CA PRO A 529 18.09 6.57 -5.88
C PRO A 529 18.15 7.65 -4.81
N LYS A 530 17.66 8.85 -5.14
CA LYS A 530 17.60 9.97 -4.19
C LYS A 530 16.90 9.45 -2.93
N LYS A 531 17.58 9.51 -1.78
CA LYS A 531 17.05 9.03 -0.49
C LYS A 531 15.59 9.49 -0.37
N LYS A 532 14.68 8.57 -0.02
CA LYS A 532 13.25 8.89 0.10
C LYS A 532 13.12 10.13 0.99
N ALA A 533 12.62 11.22 0.41
CA ALA A 533 12.67 12.52 1.07
C ALA A 533 11.85 12.46 2.36
N THR A 534 12.54 12.65 3.48
CA THR A 534 11.94 12.92 4.78
C THR A 534 11.37 14.34 4.76
N VAL A 535 10.22 14.54 5.40
CA VAL A 535 9.62 15.86 5.62
C VAL A 535 9.59 16.08 7.12
N ALA A 536 10.08 17.21 7.62
CA ALA A 536 9.97 17.52 9.05
C ALA A 536 8.51 17.84 9.43
N LEU A 537 8.07 17.44 10.62
CA LEU A 537 6.74 17.78 11.15
C LEU A 537 6.47 19.30 11.11
N ARG A 538 7.53 20.09 11.34
CA ARG A 538 7.57 21.56 11.14
C ARG A 538 7.02 21.98 9.78
N GLU A 539 7.49 21.40 8.68
CA GLU A 539 7.05 21.73 7.32
C GLU A 539 5.56 21.45 7.13
N CYS A 540 5.03 20.39 7.76
CA CYS A 540 3.60 20.06 7.72
C CYS A 540 2.75 21.07 8.52
N ILE A 541 3.27 21.58 9.65
CA ILE A 541 2.63 22.63 10.44
C ILE A 541 2.67 23.97 9.70
N GLU A 542 3.82 24.34 9.12
CA GLU A 542 3.98 25.51 8.28
C GLU A 542 2.97 25.47 7.13
N LEU A 543 2.90 24.35 6.39
CA LEU A 543 1.93 24.14 5.31
C LEU A 543 0.47 24.28 5.78
N PHE A 544 0.12 23.73 6.96
CA PHE A 544 -1.22 23.91 7.57
C PHE A 544 -1.55 25.39 7.85
N THR A 545 -0.55 26.20 8.20
CA THR A 545 -0.70 27.65 8.46
C THR A 545 -0.53 28.54 7.24
N THR A 546 -0.23 27.97 6.06
CA THR A 546 -0.19 28.76 4.82
C THR A 546 -1.59 29.23 4.39
N MET A 547 -1.64 30.31 3.62
CA MET A 547 -2.88 30.77 3.00
C MET A 547 -3.19 29.91 1.77
N GLU A 548 -4.36 29.27 1.75
CA GLU A 548 -4.87 28.47 0.63
C GLU A 548 -6.13 29.11 0.02
N THR A 549 -6.43 28.80 -1.24
CA THR A 549 -7.71 29.19 -1.88
C THR A 549 -8.72 28.06 -1.70
N LEU A 550 -9.93 28.38 -1.26
CA LEU A 550 -11.00 27.40 -1.11
C LEU A 550 -11.37 26.73 -2.45
N GLY A 551 -11.59 25.42 -2.38
CA GLY A 551 -11.99 24.61 -3.54
C GLY A 551 -13.39 24.97 -4.05
N GLU A 552 -13.68 24.63 -5.31
CA GLU A 552 -14.97 24.91 -5.98
C GLU A 552 -16.18 24.32 -5.26
N HIS A 553 -15.98 23.25 -4.47
CA HIS A 553 -17.03 22.55 -3.73
C HIS A 553 -17.16 22.95 -2.26
N ASP A 554 -16.30 23.83 -1.74
CA ASP A 554 -16.39 24.40 -0.38
C ASP A 554 -16.22 25.94 -0.37
N PRO A 555 -17.05 26.70 -1.12
CA PRO A 555 -16.93 28.15 -1.20
C PRO A 555 -17.54 28.86 0.03
N TRP A 556 -16.90 29.92 0.51
CA TRP A 556 -17.36 30.69 1.66
C TRP A 556 -18.44 31.71 1.27
N TYR A 557 -19.53 31.79 2.06
CA TYR A 557 -20.56 32.81 1.87
C TYR A 557 -20.08 34.20 2.33
N CYS A 558 -19.85 35.10 1.38
CA CYS A 558 -19.45 36.47 1.69
C CYS A 558 -20.67 37.33 2.06
N PRO A 559 -20.80 37.85 3.29
CA PRO A 559 -21.97 38.65 3.70
C PRO A 559 -22.06 40.01 2.98
N THR A 560 -20.94 40.56 2.50
CA THR A 560 -20.90 41.80 1.72
C THR A 560 -21.37 41.59 0.27
N CYS A 561 -20.84 40.60 -0.44
CA CYS A 561 -21.26 40.25 -1.81
C CYS A 561 -22.60 39.51 -1.88
N LYS A 562 -23.07 38.95 -0.75
CA LYS A 562 -24.27 38.10 -0.62
C LYS A 562 -24.27 36.85 -1.53
N LYS A 563 -23.08 36.33 -1.84
CA LYS A 563 -22.86 35.10 -2.62
C LYS A 563 -21.70 34.28 -2.06
N HIS A 564 -21.68 33.00 -2.40
CA HIS A 564 -20.56 32.10 -2.17
C HIS A 564 -19.37 32.50 -3.04
N GLN A 565 -18.16 32.41 -2.48
CA GLN A 565 -16.91 32.82 -3.09
C GLN A 565 -15.79 31.83 -2.78
N GLN A 566 -14.86 31.64 -3.73
CA GLN A 566 -13.58 31.01 -3.46
C GLN A 566 -12.67 32.00 -2.73
N ALA A 567 -12.97 32.22 -1.45
CA ALA A 567 -12.13 33.00 -0.55
C ALA A 567 -10.76 32.35 -0.37
N THR A 568 -9.75 33.16 -0.08
CA THR A 568 -8.53 32.62 0.53
C THR A 568 -8.78 32.42 2.03
N LYS A 569 -8.29 31.32 2.56
CA LYS A 569 -8.39 30.91 3.96
C LYS A 569 -6.99 30.70 4.52
N LYS A 570 -6.77 31.15 5.75
CA LYS A 570 -5.54 30.92 6.51
C LYS A 570 -5.90 30.55 7.95
N PHE A 571 -5.21 29.56 8.49
CA PHE A 571 -5.25 29.23 9.91
C PHE A 571 -3.97 29.72 10.60
N ASP A 572 -4.12 30.32 11.79
CA ASP A 572 -3.03 30.55 12.73
C ASP A 572 -3.38 29.88 14.06
N LEU A 573 -2.42 29.26 14.75
CA LEU A 573 -2.68 28.65 16.05
C LEU A 573 -2.71 29.76 17.11
N TRP A 574 -3.78 29.85 17.91
CA TRP A 574 -3.92 30.87 18.95
C TRP A 574 -3.61 30.32 20.34
N SER A 575 -4.18 29.17 20.69
CA SER A 575 -3.86 28.47 21.94
C SER A 575 -3.87 26.96 21.74
N LEU A 576 -2.99 26.25 22.45
CA LEU A 576 -2.79 24.81 22.30
C LEU A 576 -3.19 24.03 23.58
N PRO A 577 -3.77 22.82 23.41
CA PRO A 577 -4.31 22.02 24.50
C PRO A 577 -3.24 21.38 25.41
N ARG A 578 -3.66 20.69 26.48
CA ARG A 578 -2.75 19.91 27.33
C ARG A 578 -2.27 18.65 26.62
N ILE A 579 -3.16 17.97 25.90
CA ILE A 579 -2.82 16.88 24.98
C ILE A 579 -3.14 17.34 23.56
N LEU A 580 -2.10 17.51 22.73
CA LEU A 580 -2.19 17.86 21.33
C LEU A 580 -2.22 16.58 20.48
N VAL A 581 -3.34 16.34 19.80
CA VAL A 581 -3.48 15.25 18.82
C VAL A 581 -3.16 15.80 17.43
N VAL A 582 -2.21 15.16 16.74
CA VAL A 582 -1.74 15.55 15.41
C VAL A 582 -1.93 14.39 14.43
N HIS A 583 -2.92 14.50 13.56
CA HIS A 583 -3.15 13.59 12.45
C HIS A 583 -2.34 14.02 11.23
N LEU A 584 -1.60 13.09 10.64
CA LEU A 584 -0.89 13.27 9.38
C LEU A 584 -1.82 12.84 8.24
N LYS A 585 -2.27 13.77 7.39
CA LYS A 585 -3.23 13.53 6.30
C LYS A 585 -2.60 12.71 5.16
N ARG A 586 -2.37 11.43 5.42
CA ARG A 586 -1.76 10.47 4.48
C ARG A 586 -2.72 10.04 3.39
N PHE A 587 -3.99 9.91 3.73
CA PHE A 587 -5.01 9.43 2.82
C PHE A 587 -5.56 10.56 1.93
N SER A 588 -5.64 10.28 0.63
CA SER A 588 -6.26 11.17 -0.35
C SER A 588 -7.40 10.44 -1.07
N TYR A 589 -8.58 11.03 -1.03
CA TYR A 589 -9.79 10.51 -1.65
C TYR A 589 -10.07 11.27 -2.95
N ASN A 590 -9.77 10.65 -4.09
CA ASN A 590 -10.24 11.11 -5.39
C ASN A 590 -11.42 10.23 -5.85
N ARG A 591 -12.31 10.76 -6.69
CA ARG A 591 -13.56 10.09 -7.10
C ARG A 591 -13.39 8.65 -7.61
N CYS A 592 -12.23 8.31 -8.16
CA CYS A 592 -11.96 6.99 -8.77
C CYS A 592 -10.80 6.22 -8.11
N TRP A 593 -10.13 6.75 -7.09
CA TRP A 593 -9.03 6.06 -6.39
C TRP A 593 -8.69 6.66 -5.02
N ARG A 594 -8.11 5.83 -4.16
CA ARG A 594 -7.67 6.17 -2.79
C ARG A 594 -6.15 5.98 -2.70
N ASP A 595 -5.40 7.06 -2.54
CA ASP A 595 -3.92 7.04 -2.39
C ASP A 595 -3.51 7.17 -0.91
N LYS A 596 -2.34 6.63 -0.56
CA LYS A 596 -1.71 6.78 0.76
C LYS A 596 -0.29 7.32 0.61
N LEU A 597 -0.05 8.49 1.19
CA LEU A 597 1.28 9.10 1.25
C LEU A 597 2.17 8.37 2.25
N ASP A 598 3.06 7.53 1.73
CA ASP A 598 4.05 6.74 2.45
C ASP A 598 5.35 7.53 2.79
N THR A 599 5.29 8.86 2.74
CA THR A 599 6.39 9.79 3.10
C THR A 599 6.78 9.61 4.57
N VAL A 600 8.07 9.47 4.86
CA VAL A 600 8.56 9.52 6.25
C VAL A 600 8.42 10.96 6.74
N VAL A 601 7.60 11.16 7.77
CA VAL A 601 7.53 12.43 8.49
C VAL A 601 8.45 12.29 9.69
N ASP A 602 9.43 13.18 9.80
CA ASP A 602 10.35 13.25 10.93
C ASP A 602 9.70 14.10 12.03
N PHE A 603 9.37 13.48 13.15
CA PHE A 603 8.69 14.13 14.28
C PHE A 603 9.45 13.86 15.59
N PRO A 604 9.67 14.88 16.43
CA PRO A 604 10.47 14.72 17.63
C PRO A 604 9.70 13.95 18.72
N VAL A 605 10.33 12.93 19.31
CA VAL A 605 9.77 12.15 20.43
C VAL A 605 9.74 12.96 21.73
N ARG A 606 10.64 13.94 21.87
CA ARG A 606 10.73 14.87 23.00
C ARG A 606 10.96 16.30 22.52
N ASP A 607 10.62 17.28 23.36
CA ASP A 607 10.96 18.69 23.15
C ASP A 607 10.40 19.31 21.84
N LEU A 608 9.20 18.88 21.43
CA LEU A 608 8.46 19.55 20.34
C LEU A 608 8.09 20.96 20.78
N ASN A 609 8.82 21.96 20.29
CA ASN A 609 8.50 23.36 20.50
C ASN A 609 7.44 23.82 19.49
N MET A 610 6.24 24.14 19.99
CA MET A 610 5.14 24.69 19.19
C MET A 610 4.98 26.21 19.32
N SER A 611 5.73 26.88 20.21
CA SER A 611 5.55 28.32 20.49
C SER A 611 5.76 29.21 19.27
N GLU A 612 6.60 28.79 18.30
CA GLU A 612 6.86 29.56 17.09
C GLU A 612 5.69 29.59 16.09
N PHE A 613 4.76 28.64 16.19
CA PHE A 613 3.55 28.58 15.36
C PHE A 613 2.35 29.23 16.04
N VAL A 614 2.48 29.65 17.31
CA VAL A 614 1.42 30.29 18.09
C VAL A 614 1.49 31.80 17.92
N CYS A 615 0.38 32.40 17.49
CA CYS A 615 0.30 33.82 17.16
C CYS A 615 -0.14 34.75 18.31
N ASP A 616 -0.53 34.21 19.48
CA ASP A 616 -0.79 35.01 20.68
C ASP A 616 0.54 35.52 21.29
N PRO A 617 0.82 36.84 21.28
CA PRO A 617 2.05 37.39 21.84
C PRO A 617 2.18 37.26 23.36
N LYS A 618 1.12 36.81 24.06
CA LYS A 618 1.09 36.57 25.51
C LYS A 618 1.14 35.08 25.87
N ALA A 619 1.24 34.19 24.88
CA ALA A 619 1.38 32.76 25.10
C ALA A 619 2.65 32.41 25.90
N GLY A 620 2.53 31.41 26.77
CA GLY A 620 3.68 30.78 27.42
C GLY A 620 4.44 29.84 26.47
N PRO A 621 5.54 29.23 26.95
CA PRO A 621 6.24 28.19 26.21
C PRO A 621 5.35 26.96 26.00
N TYR A 622 5.25 26.50 24.77
CA TYR A 622 4.46 25.34 24.33
C TYR A 622 5.42 24.23 23.92
N VAL A 623 6.00 23.55 24.91
CA VAL A 623 6.89 22.40 24.70
C VAL A 623 6.12 21.10 24.97
N TYR A 624 6.18 20.15 24.05
CA TYR A 624 5.48 18.88 24.13
C TYR A 624 6.43 17.67 24.04
N ASP A 625 6.06 16.58 24.71
CA ASP A 625 6.66 15.26 24.55
C ASP A 625 5.64 14.28 23.97
N LEU A 626 6.10 13.35 23.14
CA LEU A 626 5.25 12.32 22.53
C LEU A 626 4.86 11.28 23.59
N ILE A 627 3.58 10.89 23.62
CA ILE A 627 3.05 9.88 24.56
C ILE A 627 2.42 8.67 23.86
N ALA A 628 1.91 8.82 22.64
CA ALA A 628 1.42 7.70 21.83
C ALA A 628 1.47 8.00 20.33
N VAL A 629 1.45 6.95 19.51
CA VAL A 629 1.37 7.00 18.05
C VAL A 629 0.46 5.89 17.54
N SER A 630 -0.61 6.25 16.81
CA SER A 630 -1.32 5.30 15.95
C SER A 630 -0.53 5.14 14.65
N ASN A 631 -0.18 3.90 14.31
CA ASN A 631 0.49 3.50 13.08
C ASN A 631 -0.50 2.87 12.11
N HIS A 632 -0.26 3.00 10.80
CA HIS A 632 -0.98 2.28 9.76
C HIS A 632 -0.03 1.66 8.71
N TYR A 633 -0.07 0.34 8.58
CA TYR A 633 0.60 -0.44 7.55
C TYR A 633 -0.36 -0.83 6.44
N GLY A 634 0.14 -1.03 5.21
CA GLY A 634 -0.72 -1.30 4.05
C GLY A 634 -1.44 -0.05 3.51
N GLY A 635 -2.44 -0.29 2.66
CA GLY A 635 -3.18 0.73 1.90
C GLY A 635 -4.68 0.73 2.22
N MET A 636 -5.46 1.58 1.56
CA MET A 636 -6.86 1.80 1.96
C MET A 636 -7.85 0.70 1.54
N GLY A 637 -7.43 -0.26 0.70
CA GLY A 637 -8.18 -1.48 0.40
C GLY A 637 -7.81 -2.67 1.30
N GLY A 638 -6.87 -2.48 2.23
CA GLY A 638 -6.31 -3.53 3.07
C GLY A 638 -5.01 -3.06 3.75
N GLY A 639 -5.06 -2.96 5.07
CA GLY A 639 -4.00 -2.51 5.94
C GLY A 639 -4.17 -3.02 7.37
N HIS A 640 -3.35 -2.52 8.28
CA HIS A 640 -3.37 -2.90 9.69
C HIS A 640 -2.93 -1.73 10.56
N TYR A 641 -3.62 -1.52 11.67
CA TYR A 641 -3.32 -0.47 12.63
C TYR A 641 -2.74 -1.05 13.91
N THR A 642 -1.71 -0.39 14.45
CA THR A 642 -1.09 -0.72 15.74
C THR A 642 -0.71 0.56 16.46
N ALA A 643 -0.45 0.51 17.76
CA ALA A 643 -0.07 1.70 18.52
C ALA A 643 1.30 1.56 19.19
N TYR A 644 2.06 2.64 19.23
CA TYR A 644 3.04 2.86 20.30
C TYR A 644 2.38 3.65 21.42
N GLY A 645 2.63 3.26 22.67
CA GLY A 645 2.17 3.99 23.85
C GLY A 645 3.26 4.02 24.92
N LYS A 646 3.46 5.18 25.55
CA LYS A 646 4.37 5.36 26.67
C LYS A 646 3.61 5.13 27.97
N ASN A 647 3.85 4.00 28.61
CA ASN A 647 3.13 3.63 29.83
C ASN A 647 3.52 4.58 30.98
N LYS A 648 2.53 5.19 31.62
CA LYS A 648 2.76 6.19 32.68
C LYS A 648 3.32 5.61 33.98
N ALA A 649 3.18 4.30 34.22
CA ALA A 649 3.58 3.67 35.48
C ALA A 649 5.08 3.34 35.53
N ASP A 650 5.72 3.07 34.39
CA ASP A 650 7.17 2.83 34.28
C ASP A 650 7.93 3.82 33.38
N GLY A 651 7.22 4.68 32.66
CA GLY A 651 7.79 5.68 31.73
C GLY A 651 8.34 5.10 30.43
N LYS A 652 8.08 3.82 30.12
CA LYS A 652 8.65 3.10 28.97
C LYS A 652 7.68 2.99 27.80
N TRP A 653 8.26 2.89 26.60
CA TRP A 653 7.53 2.67 25.37
C TRP A 653 7.17 1.20 25.19
N HIS A 654 5.93 0.98 24.75
CA HIS A 654 5.38 -0.32 24.42
C HIS A 654 4.69 -0.26 23.06
N TYR A 655 4.76 -1.37 22.33
CA TYR A 655 4.08 -1.59 21.05
C TYR A 655 2.88 -2.52 21.27
N PHE A 656 1.72 -2.05 20.86
CA PHE A 656 0.42 -2.70 21.01
C PHE A 656 -0.09 -3.11 19.62
N ASP A 657 -0.13 -4.42 19.38
CA ASP A 657 -0.57 -5.03 18.13
C ASP A 657 -1.75 -5.96 18.45
N ASP A 658 -2.96 -5.39 18.36
CA ASP A 658 -4.19 -5.96 18.90
C ASP A 658 -3.99 -6.52 20.33
N SER A 659 -4.10 -7.84 20.51
CA SER A 659 -3.95 -8.52 21.81
C SER A 659 -2.48 -8.67 22.28
N SER A 660 -1.51 -8.38 21.42
CA SER A 660 -0.08 -8.46 21.74
C SER A 660 0.43 -7.14 22.31
N VAL A 661 1.20 -7.21 23.39
CA VAL A 661 1.92 -6.07 23.97
C VAL A 661 3.39 -6.45 24.10
N SER A 662 4.27 -5.60 23.60
CA SER A 662 5.72 -5.81 23.61
C SER A 662 6.46 -4.52 23.99
N ALA A 663 7.66 -4.64 24.55
CA ALA A 663 8.50 -3.47 24.84
C ALA A 663 9.05 -2.87 23.53
N ALA A 664 9.13 -1.54 23.46
CA ALA A 664 9.63 -0.80 22.31
C ALA A 664 10.70 0.23 22.72
N SER A 665 11.54 0.63 21.78
CA SER A 665 12.54 1.69 21.98
C SER A 665 12.23 2.94 21.12
N GLU A 666 12.74 4.10 21.53
CA GLU A 666 12.36 5.39 20.91
C GLU A 666 12.79 5.51 19.43
N ASP A 667 13.86 4.80 19.03
CA ASP A 667 14.32 4.69 17.64
C ASP A 667 13.35 3.95 16.71
N GLN A 668 12.42 3.16 17.26
CA GLN A 668 11.43 2.37 16.48
C GLN A 668 10.14 3.16 16.17
N ILE A 669 9.96 4.34 16.77
CA ILE A 669 8.71 5.11 16.72
C ILE A 669 8.60 5.92 15.42
N VAL A 670 9.68 6.61 15.02
CA VAL A 670 9.68 7.52 13.88
C VAL A 670 9.79 6.74 12.56
N THR A 671 8.64 6.38 11.99
CA THR A 671 8.56 5.59 10.75
C THR A 671 7.51 6.15 9.78
N LYS A 672 7.52 5.68 8.53
CA LYS A 672 6.46 5.99 7.55
C LYS A 672 5.06 5.49 7.95
N ALA A 673 4.97 4.58 8.93
CA ALA A 673 3.69 4.04 9.39
C ALA A 673 2.95 4.99 10.34
N ALA A 674 3.66 5.87 11.05
CA ALA A 674 3.07 6.82 11.99
C ALA A 674 1.99 7.67 11.31
N TYR A 675 0.79 7.70 11.89
CA TYR A 675 -0.42 8.24 11.27
C TYR A 675 -1.14 9.28 12.14
N VAL A 676 -1.31 9.00 13.44
CA VAL A 676 -1.78 9.99 14.42
C VAL A 676 -0.80 10.02 15.59
N LEU A 677 -0.32 11.21 15.95
CA LEU A 677 0.63 11.47 17.03
C LEU A 677 -0.11 12.09 18.22
N PHE A 678 0.18 11.63 19.44
CA PHE A 678 -0.35 12.21 20.67
C PHE A 678 0.81 12.83 21.46
N TYR A 679 0.70 14.13 21.70
CA TYR A 679 1.71 14.94 22.37
C TYR A 679 1.16 15.50 23.69
N GLN A 680 1.89 15.33 24.80
CA GLN A 680 1.56 15.94 26.09
C GLN A 680 2.42 17.18 26.33
N ARG A 681 1.79 18.30 26.70
CA ARG A 681 2.48 19.54 27.04
C ARG A 681 3.23 19.36 28.36
N ARG A 682 4.46 19.87 28.45
CA ARG A 682 5.13 20.09 29.72
C ARG A 682 4.51 21.29 30.41
N ASP A 683 3.85 21.08 31.55
CA ASP A 683 3.37 22.18 32.38
C ASP A 683 4.56 22.77 33.17
N ALA A 684 4.47 24.04 33.58
CA ALA A 684 5.63 24.82 34.09
C ALA A 684 6.25 24.34 35.43
N GLY A 685 5.75 23.24 36.00
CA GLY A 685 6.34 22.54 37.14
C GLY A 685 7.18 21.30 36.78
N ASP A 686 7.02 20.73 35.58
CA ASP A 686 7.68 19.49 35.15
C ASP A 686 9.03 19.74 34.48
N VAL A 687 9.88 20.58 35.09
CA VAL A 687 11.28 20.72 34.66
C VAL A 687 12.08 19.56 35.25
N PRO A 688 12.66 18.64 34.45
CA PRO A 688 13.52 17.60 34.99
C PRO A 688 14.72 18.24 35.68
N ALA A 689 14.99 17.82 36.91
CA ALA A 689 16.16 18.31 37.65
C ALA A 689 17.42 18.10 36.81
N LYS A 690 18.12 19.19 36.51
CA LYS A 690 19.36 19.19 35.75
C LYS A 690 20.32 18.16 36.36
N PRO A 691 20.89 17.22 35.58
CA PRO A 691 21.75 16.18 36.14
C PRO A 691 22.93 16.83 36.89
N PRO A 692 23.31 16.31 38.07
CA PRO A 692 24.40 16.89 38.84
C PRO A 692 25.70 16.83 38.02
N PRO A 693 26.57 17.86 38.10
CA PRO A 693 27.82 17.86 37.39
C PRO A 693 28.65 16.65 37.82
N SER A 694 29.10 15.85 36.85
CA SER A 694 29.90 14.66 37.09
C SER A 694 31.21 15.04 37.77
N SER A 695 31.36 14.60 39.04
CA SER A 695 32.63 14.71 39.75
C SER A 695 33.70 13.92 39.00
N PRO A 696 34.88 14.51 38.72
CA PRO A 696 35.95 13.78 38.05
C PRO A 696 36.55 12.76 39.03
N LEU A 697 36.32 11.46 38.77
CA LEU A 697 37.15 10.42 39.40
C LEU A 697 38.55 10.52 38.80
N GLY A 698 39.54 10.78 39.65
CA GLY A 698 40.95 10.79 39.26
C GLY A 698 41.54 9.38 39.16
N GLY A 699 42.72 9.27 38.56
CA GLY A 699 43.50 8.03 38.59
C GLY A 699 44.56 7.90 37.49
N ALA A 700 45.69 8.58 37.63
CA ALA A 700 46.93 8.23 36.91
C ALA A 700 48.19 8.64 37.69
N THR A 701 48.78 7.63 38.36
CA THR A 701 50.22 7.41 38.60
C THR A 701 51.13 8.55 39.11
N ALA A 702 51.82 8.26 40.22
CA ALA A 702 52.91 9.06 40.76
C ALA A 702 54.22 8.95 39.94
N ALA A 703 54.98 10.04 39.90
CA ALA A 703 56.43 10.07 39.75
C ALA A 703 56.98 11.36 40.41
N ASP A 704 58.21 11.25 40.91
CA ASP A 704 58.95 12.09 41.87
C ASP A 704 59.05 13.63 41.68
N ASP A 705 59.66 14.20 42.75
CA ASP A 705 60.56 15.36 42.79
C ASP A 705 60.05 16.78 43.13
N HIS A 706 60.33 17.11 44.41
CA HIS A 706 61.22 18.21 44.83
C HIS A 706 60.69 19.67 44.95
N MET A 707 60.33 20.00 46.20
CA MET A 707 60.93 21.07 47.02
C MET A 707 60.87 22.56 46.56
N ASP A 708 60.17 23.33 47.41
CA ASP A 708 60.40 24.72 47.84
C ASP A 708 60.18 25.96 46.94
N THR A 709 59.53 26.95 47.58
CA THR A 709 59.43 28.40 47.28
C THR A 709 58.65 28.81 46.00
N ASN A 710 57.85 29.89 46.02
CA ASN A 710 57.68 30.97 46.99
C ASN A 710 56.24 31.52 46.96
#